data_AF-A0A317XTL2-F1
#
_entry.id   AF-A0A317XTL2-F1
#
_cell.length_a   1.000
_cell.length_b   1.000
_cell.length_c   1.000
_cell.angle_alpha   90.00
_cell.angle_beta   90.00
_cell.angle_gamma   90.00
#
_symmetry.space_group_name_H-M   'P 1'
#
loop_
_entity.id
_entity.type
_entity.pdbx_description
1 polymer ?
#
loop_
_entity_poly.entity_id
_entity_poly.type
_entity_poly.pdbx_seq_one_letter_code
_entity_poly.pdbx_strand_id
1 'polypeptide(L)'
;MPTVSVDKEHFYKALGRTYTTQEFDELCFQFGIELDDDTTEEVEKAGLGERPQLKIDIPANRYDLLCHEGISRALNVFLGNIPQPKLTLTKPTQMLEVKLSKDVARIRPYFAGAVLRNVTFTPESYANFIDLQDKLHQNLARRRTLVAIGTHDLDTIQGPFTYEALPPQDIKFAPLNKEQEYDASELMQLYESDKHLSRYLHIIRDSPVYPIIYDSQRRVLSMPPIINSNHSKITLETKNVFIDTTAIDETKLAIVINIIVAMFSEYCAEPFTVEPVKVIYPDGTEKITPDLANTRFPASVDYINRCTGLGLKPEEMITYLQKMGHTATIDPAAPTERLLVDVPPTRPDILHECDLMEDVAVAFGFDNLPKTFPSTNTVAAPLPINKLADIVRRECAYAGWVEVLPLILCSHDENFAWLQRKDDGTSAIVLENPKTAEYQVVRTSLLPGILKTVRENRKHALPLRTFEVSDIAFKDASETERCARNRRHVSAVYCDKTASFEVVHGLLDRLMLSLAIPRIQPTDSTDKGYWIQEDADNDTFFPGRAATIHVRLPKTKFNPGAATSAAAPADKEDKDTKSSALDTVKSALEKVLPTASSASSSSTADSSIVVGHIGVLHPQVLKNFSIDFPCSALEFNLEPFL
;
A
#
# COMPACT_ATOMS: atom_id res chain seq x y z
N MET A 1 0.12 2.06 -10.60
CA MET A 1 -1.11 1.44 -11.15
C MET A 1 -0.69 0.66 -12.39
N PRO A 2 -1.36 -0.41 -12.81
CA PRO A 2 -1.04 -1.05 -14.08
C PRO A 2 -1.33 -0.09 -15.23
N THR A 3 -0.34 0.13 -16.10
CA THR A 3 -0.49 0.96 -17.31
C THR A 3 -0.63 0.04 -18.52
N VAL A 4 -1.58 0.35 -19.40
CA VAL A 4 -1.84 -0.36 -20.65
C VAL A 4 -1.56 0.57 -21.83
N SER A 5 -0.56 0.24 -22.63
CA SER A 5 -0.27 0.94 -23.89
C SER A 5 -1.09 0.32 -25.02
N VAL A 6 -1.86 1.13 -25.74
CA VAL A 6 -2.65 0.71 -26.90
C VAL A 6 -2.32 1.56 -28.12
N ASP A 7 -2.35 0.96 -29.32
CA ASP A 7 -2.24 1.70 -30.58
C ASP A 7 -3.45 2.63 -30.75
N LYS A 8 -3.19 3.94 -30.91
CA LYS A 8 -4.23 4.98 -30.88
C LYS A 8 -5.25 4.84 -32.01
N GLU A 9 -4.78 4.62 -33.24
CA GLU A 9 -5.65 4.52 -34.41
C GLU A 9 -6.53 3.26 -34.32
N HIS A 10 -5.92 2.13 -33.97
CA HIS A 10 -6.62 0.87 -33.79
C HIS A 10 -7.66 0.96 -32.66
N PHE A 11 -7.31 1.60 -31.54
CA PHE A 11 -8.18 1.76 -30.39
C PHE A 11 -9.40 2.64 -30.70
N TYR A 12 -9.21 3.77 -31.38
CA TYR A 12 -10.33 4.61 -31.81
C TYR A 12 -11.22 3.94 -32.86
N LYS A 13 -10.63 3.12 -33.73
CA LYS A 13 -11.41 2.28 -34.65
C LYS A 13 -12.28 1.28 -33.90
N ALA A 14 -11.77 0.67 -32.83
CA ALA A 14 -12.55 -0.24 -31.97
C ALA A 14 -13.69 0.47 -31.22
N LEU A 15 -13.51 1.75 -30.85
CA LEU A 15 -14.57 2.59 -30.26
C LEU A 15 -15.56 3.14 -31.29
N GLY A 16 -15.30 2.98 -32.60
CA GLY A 16 -16.18 3.41 -33.68
C GLY A 16 -16.16 4.92 -33.96
N ARG A 17 -15.30 5.70 -33.30
CA ARG A 17 -15.08 7.13 -33.57
C ARG A 17 -13.68 7.57 -33.15
N THR A 18 -13.18 8.63 -33.79
CA THR A 18 -11.96 9.32 -33.39
C THR A 18 -12.24 10.34 -32.29
N TYR A 19 -11.38 10.41 -31.29
CA TYR A 19 -11.47 11.37 -30.19
C TYR A 19 -10.33 12.37 -30.25
N THR A 20 -10.57 13.61 -29.83
CA THR A 20 -9.49 14.48 -29.38
C THR A 20 -8.92 13.99 -28.05
N THR A 21 -7.68 14.36 -27.72
CA THR A 21 -7.04 13.96 -26.45
C THR A 21 -7.88 14.39 -25.25
N GLN A 22 -8.45 15.61 -25.28
CA GLN A 22 -9.33 16.11 -24.21
C GLN A 22 -10.65 15.33 -24.09
N GLU A 23 -11.29 14.99 -25.22
CA GLU A 23 -12.53 14.20 -25.18
C GLU A 23 -12.29 12.78 -24.67
N PHE A 24 -11.14 12.19 -24.99
CA PHE A 24 -10.78 10.86 -24.52
C PHE A 24 -10.39 10.86 -23.04
N ASP A 25 -9.67 11.89 -22.60
CA ASP A 25 -9.35 12.11 -21.18
C ASP A 25 -10.62 12.23 -20.32
N GLU A 26 -11.58 13.04 -20.77
CA GLU A 26 -12.89 13.18 -20.11
C GLU A 26 -13.66 11.85 -20.05
N LEU A 27 -13.63 11.06 -21.13
CA LEU A 27 -14.23 9.72 -21.14
C LEU A 27 -13.54 8.78 -20.14
N CYS A 28 -12.21 8.83 -20.07
CA CYS A 28 -11.43 8.06 -19.11
C CYS A 28 -11.84 8.43 -17.68
N PHE A 29 -11.87 9.72 -17.36
CA PHE A 29 -12.25 10.23 -16.05
C PHE A 29 -13.67 9.79 -15.65
N GLN A 30 -14.65 9.89 -16.55
CA GLN A 30 -16.03 9.47 -16.30
C GLN A 30 -16.16 7.97 -16.02
N PHE A 31 -15.31 7.14 -16.65
CA PHE A 31 -15.30 5.69 -16.45
C PHE A 31 -14.46 5.26 -15.24
N GLY A 32 -13.58 6.13 -14.72
CA GLY A 32 -12.66 5.81 -13.62
C GLY A 32 -11.32 5.20 -14.05
N ILE A 33 -10.87 5.50 -15.27
CA ILE A 33 -9.51 5.23 -15.78
C ILE A 33 -8.80 6.56 -16.07
N GLU A 34 -7.49 6.56 -16.24
CA GLU A 34 -6.71 7.79 -16.47
C GLU A 34 -5.90 7.68 -17.76
N LEU A 35 -5.92 8.73 -18.58
CA LEU A 35 -5.00 8.85 -19.72
C LEU A 35 -3.67 9.41 -19.20
N ASP A 36 -2.68 8.56 -18.96
CA ASP A 36 -1.36 8.94 -18.47
C ASP A 36 -0.55 9.68 -19.54
N ASP A 37 -0.62 9.21 -20.79
CA ASP A 37 0.18 9.79 -21.88
C ASP A 37 -0.43 9.52 -23.28
N ASP A 38 -0.23 10.47 -24.20
CA ASP A 38 -0.58 10.37 -25.62
C ASP A 38 0.65 10.69 -26.45
N THR A 39 1.30 9.66 -26.99
CA THR A 39 2.62 9.80 -27.63
C THR A 39 2.59 10.44 -29.02
N THR A 40 1.43 10.95 -29.47
CA THR A 40 1.24 11.54 -30.80
C THR A 40 2.28 12.63 -31.10
N GLU A 41 2.48 13.58 -30.19
CA GLU A 41 3.45 14.67 -30.42
C GLU A 41 4.90 14.16 -30.49
N GLU A 42 5.25 13.16 -29.70
CA GLU A 42 6.61 12.60 -29.65
C GLU A 42 6.93 11.87 -30.96
N VAL A 43 5.98 11.07 -31.43
CA VAL A 43 6.08 10.31 -32.68
C VAL A 43 6.17 11.24 -33.90
N GLU A 44 5.34 12.28 -33.94
CA GLU A 44 5.37 13.30 -35.00
C GLU A 44 6.70 14.06 -35.03
N LYS A 45 7.24 14.43 -33.87
CA LYS A 45 8.54 15.11 -33.75
C LYS A 45 9.71 14.20 -34.15
N ALA A 46 9.63 12.90 -33.81
CA ALA A 46 10.68 11.94 -34.11
C ALA A 46 10.75 11.60 -35.62
N GLY A 47 9.63 11.62 -36.34
CA GLY A 47 9.58 11.35 -37.78
C GLY A 47 9.99 9.92 -38.17
N LEU A 48 9.99 8.99 -37.21
CA LEU A 48 10.47 7.60 -37.38
C LEU A 48 9.43 6.65 -37.97
N GLY A 49 8.22 7.12 -38.27
CA GLY A 49 7.13 6.29 -38.81
C GLY A 49 6.53 5.31 -37.79
N GLU A 50 6.81 5.51 -36.49
CA GLU A 50 6.13 4.80 -35.41
C GLU A 50 4.65 5.22 -35.34
N ARG A 51 3.79 4.35 -34.79
CA ARG A 51 2.38 4.68 -34.58
C ARG A 51 2.16 5.29 -33.21
N PRO A 52 1.37 6.37 -33.08
CA PRO A 52 1.00 6.93 -31.78
C PRO A 52 0.31 5.90 -30.87
N GLN A 53 0.61 5.96 -29.58
CA GLN A 53 0.06 5.10 -28.55
C GLN A 53 -0.61 5.94 -27.46
N LEU A 54 -1.66 5.36 -26.87
CA LEU A 54 -2.28 5.88 -25.65
C LEU A 54 -1.80 5.01 -24.49
N LYS A 55 -1.27 5.63 -23.43
CA LYS A 55 -0.97 4.96 -22.16
C LYS A 55 -2.10 5.22 -21.20
N ILE A 56 -2.80 4.17 -20.83
CA ILE A 56 -4.00 4.24 -19.99
C ILE A 56 -3.71 3.56 -18.66
N ASP A 57 -3.84 4.31 -17.57
CA ASP A 57 -3.73 3.80 -16.22
C ASP A 57 -5.07 3.22 -15.78
N ILE A 58 -5.04 1.99 -15.29
CA ILE A 58 -6.23 1.24 -14.91
C ILE A 58 -6.26 0.92 -13.39
N PRO A 59 -7.46 0.81 -12.80
CA PRO A 59 -7.62 0.32 -11.44
C PRO A 59 -7.07 -1.10 -11.26
N ALA A 60 -6.33 -1.34 -10.17
CA ALA A 60 -5.70 -2.63 -9.90
C ALA A 60 -6.68 -3.78 -9.59
N ASN A 61 -7.94 -3.46 -9.30
CA ASN A 61 -9.04 -4.42 -9.07
C ASN A 61 -9.69 -4.92 -10.39
N ARG A 62 -9.56 -4.18 -11.49
CA ARG A 62 -10.23 -4.48 -12.77
C ARG A 62 -9.33 -5.20 -13.76
N TYR A 63 -9.18 -6.51 -13.56
CA TYR A 63 -8.31 -7.35 -14.41
C TYR A 63 -8.79 -7.49 -15.86
N ASP A 64 -10.08 -7.26 -16.10
CA ASP A 64 -10.67 -7.23 -17.44
C ASP A 64 -10.18 -6.04 -18.28
N LEU A 65 -9.58 -5.01 -17.67
CA LEU A 65 -9.07 -3.82 -18.35
C LEU A 65 -7.57 -3.90 -18.67
N LEU A 66 -6.90 -5.04 -18.47
CA LEU A 66 -5.44 -5.16 -18.64
C LEU A 66 -4.97 -5.24 -20.10
N CYS A 67 -5.87 -5.17 -21.08
CA CYS A 67 -5.58 -5.28 -22.50
C CYS A 67 -6.50 -4.38 -23.35
N HIS A 68 -6.12 -4.19 -24.61
CA HIS A 68 -6.87 -3.42 -25.60
C HIS A 68 -8.33 -3.90 -25.72
N GLU A 69 -8.52 -5.21 -25.88
CA GLU A 69 -9.82 -5.87 -26.06
C GLU A 69 -10.74 -5.58 -24.86
N GLY A 70 -10.17 -5.65 -23.66
CA GLY A 70 -10.83 -5.37 -22.41
C GLY A 70 -11.32 -3.93 -22.28
N ILE A 71 -10.41 -2.97 -22.44
CA ILE A 71 -10.72 -1.54 -22.28
C ILE A 71 -11.70 -1.09 -23.36
N SER A 72 -11.44 -1.41 -24.63
CA SER A 72 -12.31 -1.00 -25.74
C SER A 72 -13.71 -1.57 -25.61
N ARG A 73 -13.86 -2.83 -25.18
CA ARG A 73 -15.15 -3.45 -24.91
C ARG A 73 -15.87 -2.79 -23.73
N ALA A 74 -15.19 -2.59 -22.61
CA ALA A 74 -15.79 -1.98 -21.43
C ALA A 74 -16.28 -0.55 -21.71
N LEU A 75 -15.49 0.25 -22.42
CA LEU A 75 -15.88 1.61 -22.84
C LEU A 75 -17.06 1.59 -23.83
N ASN A 76 -17.08 0.65 -24.79
CA ASN A 76 -18.22 0.52 -25.70
C ASN A 76 -19.51 0.09 -24.98
N VAL A 77 -19.43 -0.76 -23.96
CA VAL A 77 -20.58 -1.12 -23.11
C VAL A 77 -21.04 0.09 -22.28
N PHE A 78 -20.10 0.83 -21.69
CA PHE A 78 -20.37 2.05 -20.92
C PHE A 78 -21.07 3.15 -21.75
N LEU A 79 -20.60 3.34 -22.99
CA LEU A 79 -21.20 4.28 -23.95
C LEU A 79 -22.54 3.79 -24.51
N GLY A 80 -22.90 2.51 -24.29
CA GLY A 80 -24.11 1.91 -24.83
C GLY A 80 -24.03 1.55 -26.32
N ASN A 81 -22.82 1.48 -26.88
CA ASN A 81 -22.59 1.12 -28.28
C ASN A 81 -22.84 -0.38 -28.53
N ILE A 82 -22.50 -1.22 -27.55
CA ILE A 82 -22.69 -2.67 -27.59
C ILE A 82 -23.25 -3.19 -26.25
N PRO A 83 -24.01 -4.29 -26.23
CA PRO A 83 -24.33 -4.98 -24.99
C PRO A 83 -23.10 -5.76 -24.46
N GLN A 84 -23.08 -6.06 -23.16
CA GLN A 84 -22.07 -6.95 -22.59
C GLN A 84 -22.13 -8.33 -23.28
N PRO A 85 -21.03 -8.83 -23.86
CA PRO A 85 -21.02 -10.14 -24.48
C PRO A 85 -21.24 -11.27 -23.48
N LYS A 86 -21.99 -12.28 -23.91
CA LYS A 86 -22.25 -13.48 -23.11
C LYS A 86 -21.25 -14.57 -23.46
N LEU A 87 -20.39 -14.90 -22.50
CA LEU A 87 -19.48 -16.04 -22.63
C LEU A 87 -20.24 -17.35 -22.53
N THR A 88 -19.92 -18.30 -23.41
CA THR A 88 -20.57 -19.61 -23.44
C THR A 88 -19.55 -20.74 -23.59
N LEU A 89 -19.81 -21.83 -22.88
CA LEU A 89 -19.05 -23.07 -23.03
C LEU A 89 -19.66 -23.91 -24.17
N THR A 90 -18.82 -24.36 -25.09
CA THR A 90 -19.24 -25.29 -26.14
C THR A 90 -19.44 -26.70 -25.58
N LYS A 91 -20.12 -27.56 -26.34
CA LYS A 91 -20.31 -28.98 -26.01
C LYS A 91 -19.55 -29.84 -27.02
N PRO A 92 -18.23 -30.04 -26.84
CA PRO A 92 -17.45 -30.82 -27.78
C PRO A 92 -17.89 -32.29 -27.78
N THR A 93 -17.84 -32.95 -28.94
CA THR A 93 -18.17 -34.37 -29.09
C THR A 93 -17.28 -35.26 -28.21
N GLN A 94 -16.01 -34.88 -28.06
CA GLN A 94 -15.06 -35.47 -27.14
C GLN A 94 -14.35 -34.33 -26.41
N MET A 95 -14.54 -34.26 -25.09
CA MET A 95 -13.88 -33.25 -24.24
C MET A 95 -12.42 -33.65 -24.02
N LEU A 96 -11.51 -32.68 -24.13
CA LEU A 96 -10.11 -32.92 -23.78
C LEU A 96 -9.98 -33.17 -22.28
N GLU A 97 -9.12 -34.12 -21.92
CA GLU A 97 -8.88 -34.50 -20.53
C GLU A 97 -7.46 -34.17 -20.11
N VAL A 98 -7.31 -33.65 -18.89
CA VAL A 98 -6.02 -33.46 -18.21
C VAL A 98 -6.05 -34.22 -16.89
N LYS A 99 -5.12 -35.17 -16.72
CA LYS A 99 -5.03 -36.00 -15.51
C LYS A 99 -3.90 -35.52 -14.60
N LEU A 100 -4.20 -35.27 -13.33
CA LEU A 100 -3.23 -34.81 -12.34
C LEU A 100 -2.60 -36.00 -11.60
N SER A 101 -1.28 -35.95 -11.43
CA SER A 101 -0.58 -36.90 -10.56
C SER A 101 -0.66 -36.47 -9.08
N LYS A 102 -0.44 -37.41 -8.15
CA LYS A 102 -0.46 -37.09 -6.70
C LYS A 102 0.65 -36.13 -6.28
N ASP A 103 1.81 -36.18 -6.93
CA ASP A 103 2.98 -35.39 -6.54
C ASP A 103 2.84 -33.89 -6.82
N VAL A 104 1.91 -33.46 -7.69
CA VAL A 104 1.68 -32.03 -7.95
C VAL A 104 1.24 -31.28 -6.70
N ALA A 105 0.59 -31.95 -5.74
CA ALA A 105 0.17 -31.37 -4.47
C ALA A 105 1.33 -30.85 -3.61
N ARG A 106 2.55 -31.35 -3.84
CA ARG A 106 3.75 -30.94 -3.12
C ARG A 106 4.29 -29.59 -3.57
N ILE A 107 3.84 -29.09 -4.72
CA ILE A 107 4.36 -27.85 -5.31
C ILE A 107 3.28 -26.90 -5.84
N ARG A 108 2.40 -27.38 -6.73
CA ARG A 108 1.36 -26.58 -7.41
C ARG A 108 0.12 -27.47 -7.62
N PRO A 109 -0.77 -27.58 -6.63
CA PRO A 109 -1.87 -28.54 -6.63
C PRO A 109 -2.96 -28.31 -7.67
N TYR A 110 -3.16 -27.07 -8.13
CA TYR A 110 -4.34 -26.71 -8.92
C TYR A 110 -4.03 -26.53 -10.39
N PHE A 111 -4.97 -26.96 -11.23
CA PHE A 111 -4.91 -26.88 -12.68
C PHE A 111 -6.25 -26.44 -13.28
N ALA A 112 -6.21 -25.58 -14.29
CA ALA A 112 -7.34 -25.26 -15.16
C ALA A 112 -6.88 -25.27 -16.62
N GLY A 113 -7.75 -25.72 -17.52
CA GLY A 113 -7.52 -25.69 -18.95
C GLY A 113 -8.70 -25.10 -19.71
N ALA A 114 -8.44 -24.53 -20.88
CA ALA A 114 -9.45 -24.07 -21.82
C ALA A 114 -8.93 -24.18 -23.26
N VAL A 115 -9.84 -24.26 -24.24
CA VAL A 115 -9.49 -24.20 -25.66
C VAL A 115 -10.25 -23.08 -26.36
N LEU A 116 -9.52 -22.29 -27.14
CA LEU A 116 -10.08 -21.34 -28.10
C LEU A 116 -9.91 -21.94 -29.51
N ARG A 117 -11.04 -22.20 -30.19
CA ARG A 117 -11.08 -22.85 -31.51
C ARG A 117 -11.15 -21.83 -32.63
N ASN A 118 -10.44 -22.11 -33.71
CA ASN A 118 -10.46 -21.31 -34.94
C ASN A 118 -10.23 -19.81 -34.70
N VAL A 119 -9.25 -19.50 -33.85
CA VAL A 119 -8.82 -18.13 -33.55
C VAL A 119 -8.17 -17.51 -34.80
N THR A 120 -8.42 -16.22 -35.00
CA THR A 120 -7.76 -15.44 -36.04
C THR A 120 -6.84 -14.39 -35.41
N PHE A 121 -5.54 -14.67 -35.42
CA PHE A 121 -4.54 -13.72 -34.97
C PHE A 121 -4.09 -12.79 -36.11
N THR A 122 -4.11 -11.50 -35.81
CA THR A 122 -3.34 -10.47 -36.50
C THR A 122 -2.05 -10.20 -35.70
N PRO A 123 -1.03 -9.54 -36.29
CA PRO A 123 0.16 -9.15 -35.54
C PRO A 123 -0.15 -8.38 -34.24
N GLU A 124 -1.17 -7.51 -34.28
CA GLU A 124 -1.61 -6.71 -33.14
C GLU A 124 -2.31 -7.54 -32.07
N SER A 125 -3.33 -8.33 -32.45
CA SER A 125 -4.05 -9.18 -31.49
C SER A 125 -3.16 -10.26 -30.88
N TYR A 126 -2.18 -10.78 -31.61
CA TYR A 126 -1.17 -11.68 -31.07
C TYR A 126 -0.28 -10.97 -30.04
N ALA A 127 0.18 -9.75 -30.33
CA ALA A 127 0.95 -8.96 -29.37
C ALA A 127 0.14 -8.64 -28.10
N ASN A 128 -1.13 -8.26 -28.25
CA ASN A 128 -2.05 -8.03 -27.13
C ASN A 128 -2.25 -9.29 -26.27
N PHE A 129 -2.31 -10.47 -26.90
CA PHE A 129 -2.46 -11.75 -26.19
C PHE A 129 -1.27 -12.03 -25.27
N ILE A 130 -0.05 -11.88 -25.79
CA ILE A 130 1.18 -12.06 -25.02
C ILE A 130 1.29 -10.99 -23.93
N ASP A 131 0.97 -9.73 -24.24
CA ASP A 131 1.01 -8.64 -23.28
C ASP A 131 0.02 -8.83 -22.12
N LEU A 132 -1.22 -9.28 -22.39
CA LEU A 132 -2.18 -9.64 -21.33
C LEU A 132 -1.62 -10.76 -20.44
N GLN A 133 -1.05 -11.81 -21.04
CA GLN A 133 -0.46 -12.91 -20.30
C GLN A 133 0.65 -12.42 -19.36
N ASP A 134 1.57 -11.57 -19.85
CA ASP A 134 2.66 -11.02 -19.05
C ASP A 134 2.16 -10.08 -17.95
N LYS A 135 1.16 -9.24 -18.22
CA LYS A 135 0.54 -8.36 -17.21
C LYS A 135 -0.15 -9.14 -16.10
N LEU A 136 -0.90 -10.19 -16.43
CA LEU A 136 -1.50 -11.08 -15.44
C LEU A 136 -0.43 -11.81 -14.61
N HIS A 137 0.66 -12.23 -15.24
CA HIS A 137 1.80 -12.85 -14.55
C HIS A 137 2.48 -11.91 -13.56
N GLN A 138 2.69 -10.65 -13.94
CA GLN A 138 3.37 -9.65 -13.10
C GLN A 138 2.50 -9.24 -11.90
N ASN A 139 1.22 -8.96 -12.15
CA ASN A 139 0.29 -8.42 -11.15
C ASN A 139 -0.43 -9.51 -10.37
N LEU A 140 -1.57 -10.00 -10.87
CA LEU A 140 -2.47 -10.92 -10.18
C LEU A 140 -1.76 -12.22 -9.73
N ALA A 141 -0.86 -12.73 -10.56
CA ALA A 141 -0.13 -13.95 -10.26
C ALA A 141 1.14 -13.77 -9.40
N ARG A 142 1.47 -12.53 -8.99
CA ARG A 142 2.68 -12.15 -8.23
C ARG A 142 3.96 -12.74 -8.84
N ARG A 143 4.29 -12.32 -10.06
CA ARG A 143 5.44 -12.81 -10.83
C ARG A 143 5.43 -14.34 -10.94
N ARG A 144 4.30 -14.90 -11.38
CA ARG A 144 4.05 -16.35 -11.56
C ARG A 144 4.10 -17.23 -10.30
N THR A 145 4.38 -16.65 -9.13
CA THR A 145 4.44 -17.37 -7.86
C THR A 145 3.12 -18.06 -7.55
N LEU A 146 2.00 -17.35 -7.75
CA LEU A 146 0.66 -17.87 -7.43
C LEU A 146 0.04 -18.67 -8.57
N VAL A 147 0.13 -18.14 -9.80
CA VAL A 147 -0.51 -18.69 -11.00
C VAL A 147 0.46 -18.61 -12.18
N ALA A 148 0.51 -19.61 -13.04
CA ALA A 148 1.30 -19.59 -14.26
C ALA A 148 0.41 -20.04 -15.41
N ILE A 149 0.54 -19.34 -16.54
CA ILE A 149 -0.28 -19.55 -17.73
C ILE A 149 0.66 -20.05 -18.82
N GLY A 150 0.31 -21.18 -19.42
CA GLY A 150 0.89 -21.67 -20.65
C GLY A 150 -0.13 -21.57 -21.79
N THR A 151 0.40 -21.35 -22.98
CA THR A 151 -0.39 -21.17 -24.21
C THR A 151 0.28 -22.02 -25.27
N HIS A 152 -0.53 -22.86 -25.92
CA HIS A 152 -0.07 -23.96 -26.75
C HIS A 152 -0.84 -24.02 -28.06
N ASP A 153 -0.14 -24.26 -29.16
CA ASP A 153 -0.78 -24.62 -30.42
C ASP A 153 -1.33 -26.04 -30.32
N LEU A 154 -2.65 -26.15 -30.22
CA LEU A 154 -3.37 -27.41 -30.03
C LEU A 154 -3.19 -28.36 -31.22
N ASP A 155 -2.92 -27.83 -32.42
CA ASP A 155 -2.78 -28.66 -33.63
C ASP A 155 -1.44 -29.43 -33.65
N THR A 156 -0.49 -29.06 -32.77
CA THR A 156 0.82 -29.73 -32.63
C THR A 156 0.84 -30.82 -31.56
N ILE A 157 -0.12 -30.82 -30.64
CA ILE A 157 -0.17 -31.68 -29.46
C ILE A 157 -1.38 -32.62 -29.49
N GLN A 158 -1.35 -33.71 -28.72
CA GLN A 158 -2.42 -34.71 -28.72
C GLN A 158 -2.86 -35.09 -27.30
N GLY A 159 -4.15 -34.95 -27.01
CA GLY A 159 -4.73 -35.41 -25.75
C GLY A 159 -4.85 -36.95 -25.66
N PRO A 160 -5.16 -37.51 -24.47
CA PRO A 160 -5.30 -36.82 -23.19
C PRO A 160 -3.94 -36.32 -22.65
N PHE A 161 -3.97 -35.26 -21.85
CA PHE A 161 -2.78 -34.66 -21.24
C PHE A 161 -2.60 -35.12 -19.79
N THR A 162 -1.38 -35.01 -19.28
CA THR A 162 -1.07 -35.30 -17.87
C THR A 162 -0.30 -34.14 -17.23
N TYR A 163 -0.73 -33.71 -16.04
CA TYR A 163 -0.02 -32.76 -15.20
C TYR A 163 0.69 -33.50 -14.06
N GLU A 164 2.01 -33.56 -14.13
CA GLU A 164 2.86 -34.37 -13.27
C GLU A 164 3.86 -33.51 -12.49
N ALA A 165 4.45 -34.06 -11.44
CA ALA A 165 5.62 -33.47 -10.79
C ALA A 165 6.71 -34.53 -10.67
N LEU A 166 7.81 -34.36 -11.40
CA LEU A 166 8.88 -35.35 -11.54
C LEU A 166 10.22 -34.79 -11.06
N PRO A 167 11.19 -35.63 -10.67
CA PRO A 167 12.56 -35.18 -10.42
C PRO A 167 13.12 -34.46 -11.66
N PRO A 168 13.94 -33.40 -11.48
CA PRO A 168 14.38 -32.56 -12.59
C PRO A 168 15.26 -33.30 -13.62
N GLN A 169 15.92 -34.39 -13.22
CA GLN A 169 16.74 -35.22 -14.10
C GLN A 169 15.89 -36.09 -15.06
N ASP A 170 14.62 -36.34 -14.72
CA ASP A 170 13.72 -37.18 -15.50
C ASP A 170 12.93 -36.37 -16.54
N ILE A 171 13.10 -35.05 -16.56
CA ILE A 171 12.41 -34.13 -17.45
C ILE A 171 13.40 -33.64 -18.51
N LYS A 172 13.13 -33.94 -19.78
CA LYS A 172 13.96 -33.49 -20.91
C LYS A 172 13.10 -32.95 -22.04
N PHE A 173 13.38 -31.73 -22.50
CA PHE A 173 12.70 -31.12 -23.63
C PHE A 173 13.46 -29.91 -24.20
N ALA A 174 13.06 -29.48 -25.40
CA ALA A 174 13.55 -28.25 -26.01
C ALA A 174 12.68 -27.05 -25.57
N PRO A 175 13.23 -26.08 -24.81
CA PRO A 175 12.45 -24.94 -24.32
C PRO A 175 12.20 -23.91 -25.44
N LEU A 176 11.23 -23.03 -25.23
CA LEU A 176 10.80 -22.01 -26.19
C LEU A 176 11.98 -21.29 -26.86
N ASN A 177 11.93 -21.19 -28.19
CA ASN A 177 12.96 -20.57 -29.04
C ASN A 177 14.34 -21.26 -29.02
N LYS A 178 14.42 -22.53 -28.58
CA LYS A 178 15.60 -23.37 -28.72
C LYS A 178 15.23 -24.70 -29.37
N GLU A 179 16.12 -25.21 -30.21
CA GLU A 179 15.97 -26.53 -30.86
C GLU A 179 16.63 -27.66 -30.07
N GLN A 180 17.65 -27.33 -29.28
CA GLN A 180 18.36 -28.29 -28.44
C GLN A 180 17.51 -28.68 -27.23
N GLU A 181 17.47 -29.98 -26.93
CA GLU A 181 16.89 -30.50 -25.69
C GLU A 181 17.88 -30.38 -24.52
N TYR A 182 17.34 -30.03 -23.36
CA TYR A 182 18.05 -29.96 -22.10
C TYR A 182 17.26 -30.73 -21.04
N ASP A 183 17.95 -31.25 -20.03
CA ASP A 183 17.25 -31.70 -18.82
C ASP A 183 16.84 -30.49 -17.95
N ALA A 184 15.88 -30.66 -17.04
CA ALA A 184 15.39 -29.53 -16.26
C ALA A 184 16.41 -28.95 -15.28
N SER A 185 17.44 -29.70 -14.88
CA SER A 185 18.54 -29.19 -14.06
C SER A 185 19.46 -28.29 -14.89
N GLU A 186 19.77 -28.70 -16.11
CA GLU A 186 20.51 -27.91 -17.11
C GLU A 186 19.75 -26.64 -17.48
N LEU A 187 18.43 -26.70 -17.66
CA LEU A 187 17.60 -25.52 -17.93
C LEU A 187 17.70 -24.48 -16.82
N MET A 188 17.70 -24.92 -15.55
CA MET A 188 17.84 -24.01 -14.42
C MET A 188 19.19 -23.28 -14.44
N GLN A 189 20.27 -23.95 -14.83
CA GLN A 189 21.60 -23.34 -14.95
C GLN A 189 21.66 -22.39 -16.16
N LEU A 190 21.12 -22.82 -17.30
CA LEU A 190 21.08 -22.03 -18.53
C LEU A 190 20.41 -20.67 -18.32
N TYR A 191 19.31 -20.63 -17.58
CA TYR A 191 18.53 -19.42 -17.36
C TYR A 191 18.99 -18.57 -16.16
N GLU A 192 20.02 -18.96 -15.40
CA GLU A 192 20.55 -18.11 -14.31
C GLU A 192 21.03 -16.75 -14.81
N SER A 193 21.63 -16.74 -15.99
CA SER A 193 22.15 -15.54 -16.65
C SER A 193 21.09 -14.79 -17.48
N ASP A 194 19.90 -15.36 -17.65
CA ASP A 194 18.85 -14.76 -18.46
C ASP A 194 18.19 -13.60 -17.73
N LYS A 195 18.12 -12.43 -18.37
CA LYS A 195 17.59 -11.21 -17.73
C LYS A 195 16.13 -11.30 -17.34
N HIS A 196 15.34 -12.12 -18.04
CA HIS A 196 13.91 -12.27 -17.84
C HIS A 196 13.61 -13.47 -16.93
N LEU A 197 14.10 -14.66 -17.29
CA LEU A 197 13.74 -15.92 -16.65
C LEU A 197 14.43 -16.16 -15.30
N SER A 198 15.61 -15.60 -15.06
CA SER A 198 16.34 -15.73 -13.78
C SER A 198 15.50 -15.34 -12.57
N ARG A 199 14.58 -14.38 -12.75
CA ARG A 199 13.68 -13.87 -11.71
C ARG A 199 12.65 -14.90 -11.24
N TYR A 200 12.38 -15.96 -12.02
CA TYR A 200 11.35 -16.96 -11.71
C TYR A 200 11.92 -18.31 -11.25
N LEU A 201 13.22 -18.57 -11.44
CA LEU A 201 13.82 -19.88 -11.15
C LEU A 201 13.66 -20.29 -9.68
N HIS A 202 13.80 -19.32 -8.77
CA HIS A 202 13.66 -19.54 -7.32
C HIS A 202 12.29 -20.07 -6.89
N ILE A 203 11.25 -20.00 -7.75
CA ILE A 203 9.90 -20.46 -7.41
C ILE A 203 9.86 -21.99 -7.22
N ILE A 204 10.62 -22.74 -8.03
CA ILE A 204 10.63 -24.21 -7.97
C ILE A 204 12.01 -24.82 -7.80
N ARG A 205 13.10 -24.04 -7.92
CA ARG A 205 14.49 -24.52 -7.90
C ARG A 205 14.85 -25.40 -6.70
N ASP A 206 14.35 -25.06 -5.51
CA ASP A 206 14.68 -25.78 -4.28
C ASP A 206 13.73 -26.98 -4.02
N SER A 207 12.77 -27.21 -4.91
CA SER A 207 11.86 -28.36 -4.82
C SER A 207 12.53 -29.63 -5.34
N PRO A 208 12.32 -30.79 -4.69
CA PRO A 208 12.81 -32.08 -5.19
C PRO A 208 12.10 -32.55 -6.47
N VAL A 209 10.96 -31.96 -6.82
CA VAL A 209 10.17 -32.28 -8.01
C VAL A 209 9.75 -31.01 -8.74
N TYR A 210 9.76 -31.03 -10.07
CA TYR A 210 9.30 -29.92 -10.91
C TYR A 210 8.00 -30.29 -11.61
N PRO A 211 7.03 -29.35 -11.68
CA PRO A 211 5.77 -29.59 -12.34
C PRO A 211 5.95 -29.54 -13.85
N ILE A 212 5.30 -30.45 -14.56
CA ILE A 212 5.49 -30.69 -15.99
C ILE A 212 4.17 -31.15 -16.62
N ILE A 213 3.89 -30.71 -17.84
CA ILE A 213 2.70 -31.12 -18.60
C ILE A 213 3.13 -31.93 -19.81
N TYR A 214 2.53 -33.10 -20.00
CA TYR A 214 2.76 -33.98 -21.15
C TYR A 214 1.51 -34.19 -22.00
N ASP A 215 1.73 -34.47 -23.27
CA ASP A 215 0.74 -35.02 -24.20
C ASP A 215 0.68 -36.55 -24.13
N SER A 216 -0.23 -37.15 -24.91
CA SER A 216 -0.40 -38.60 -24.99
C SER A 216 0.80 -39.34 -25.58
N GLN A 217 1.70 -38.64 -26.27
CA GLN A 217 2.96 -39.16 -26.80
C GLN A 217 4.15 -38.93 -25.85
N ARG A 218 3.92 -38.46 -24.62
CA ARG A 218 4.96 -38.10 -23.63
C ARG A 218 5.89 -36.97 -24.09
N ARG A 219 5.41 -36.08 -24.97
CA ARG A 219 6.10 -34.83 -25.33
C ARG A 219 5.71 -33.74 -24.33
N VAL A 220 6.71 -32.95 -23.89
CA VAL A 220 6.50 -31.87 -22.94
C VAL A 220 5.80 -30.69 -23.61
N LEU A 221 4.72 -30.20 -22.99
CA LEU A 221 4.05 -28.95 -23.33
C LEU A 221 4.74 -27.77 -22.65
N SER A 222 4.87 -27.82 -21.32
CA SER A 222 5.50 -26.77 -20.53
C SER A 222 6.02 -27.31 -19.21
N MET A 223 6.98 -26.59 -18.63
CA MET A 223 7.46 -26.75 -17.27
C MET A 223 7.07 -25.51 -16.46
N PRO A 224 5.85 -25.46 -15.89
CA PRO A 224 5.41 -24.32 -15.09
C PRO A 224 6.31 -24.11 -13.86
N PRO A 225 6.45 -22.89 -13.33
CA PRO A 225 6.04 -21.60 -13.90
C PRO A 225 7.12 -20.99 -14.84
N ILE A 226 8.09 -21.78 -15.30
CA ILE A 226 9.32 -21.28 -15.90
C ILE A 226 9.17 -21.03 -17.39
N ILE A 227 8.95 -22.07 -18.19
CA ILE A 227 9.02 -21.98 -19.65
C ILE A 227 8.16 -23.03 -20.35
N ASN A 228 7.65 -22.68 -21.53
CA ASN A 228 6.94 -23.59 -22.42
C ASN A 228 7.92 -24.31 -23.36
N SER A 229 7.48 -25.41 -23.94
CA SER A 229 8.19 -26.15 -24.97
C SER A 229 8.18 -25.41 -26.30
N ASN A 230 9.26 -25.51 -27.07
CA ASN A 230 9.31 -24.97 -28.43
C ASN A 230 8.34 -25.70 -29.38
N HIS A 231 8.04 -26.97 -29.09
CA HIS A 231 7.20 -27.80 -29.94
C HIS A 231 5.76 -27.30 -30.07
N SER A 232 5.19 -26.81 -28.96
CA SER A 232 3.81 -26.34 -28.87
C SER A 232 3.68 -24.81 -28.97
N LYS A 233 4.70 -24.13 -29.52
CA LYS A 233 4.75 -22.67 -29.59
C LYS A 233 3.60 -22.15 -30.46
N ILE A 234 2.91 -21.12 -29.97
CA ILE A 234 1.92 -20.38 -30.75
C ILE A 234 2.59 -19.43 -31.75
N THR A 235 2.00 -19.29 -32.93
CA THR A 235 2.40 -18.35 -34.00
C THR A 235 1.17 -17.63 -34.57
N LEU A 236 1.37 -16.76 -35.57
CA LEU A 236 0.25 -16.07 -36.24
C LEU A 236 -0.64 -17.03 -37.04
N GLU A 237 -0.11 -18.19 -37.41
CA GLU A 237 -0.82 -19.23 -38.15
C GLU A 237 -1.66 -20.15 -37.25
N THR A 238 -1.39 -20.16 -35.94
CA THR A 238 -2.10 -21.00 -34.97
C THR A 238 -3.60 -20.72 -35.01
N LYS A 239 -4.39 -21.78 -35.16
CA LYS A 239 -5.87 -21.72 -35.19
C LYS A 239 -6.52 -22.19 -33.92
N ASN A 240 -5.94 -23.19 -33.26
CA ASN A 240 -6.50 -23.76 -32.06
C ASN A 240 -5.53 -23.55 -30.91
N VAL A 241 -5.94 -22.80 -29.89
CA VAL A 241 -5.08 -22.48 -28.74
C VAL A 241 -5.57 -23.26 -27.54
N PHE A 242 -4.71 -24.14 -27.01
CA PHE A 242 -4.89 -24.73 -25.69
C PHE A 242 -4.20 -23.87 -24.65
N ILE A 243 -4.95 -23.47 -23.64
CA ILE A 243 -4.47 -22.64 -22.53
C ILE A 243 -4.47 -23.52 -21.30
N ASP A 244 -3.30 -23.74 -20.71
CA ASP A 244 -3.17 -24.35 -19.40
C ASP A 244 -2.87 -23.28 -18.35
N THR A 245 -3.34 -23.49 -17.14
CA THR A 245 -3.03 -22.62 -16.03
C THR A 245 -2.80 -23.46 -14.78
N THR A 246 -1.66 -23.24 -14.11
CA THR A 246 -1.25 -23.98 -12.91
C THR A 246 -1.06 -23.04 -11.74
N ALA A 247 -1.47 -23.45 -10.54
CA ALA A 247 -1.49 -22.55 -9.40
C ALA A 247 -1.30 -23.22 -8.04
N ILE A 248 -0.92 -22.40 -7.06
CA ILE A 248 -1.02 -22.72 -5.63
C ILE A 248 -2.30 -22.14 -4.99
N ASP A 249 -2.98 -21.23 -5.69
CA ASP A 249 -4.21 -20.55 -5.26
C ASP A 249 -5.33 -20.82 -6.29
N GLU A 250 -6.36 -21.55 -5.88
CA GLU A 250 -7.47 -21.97 -6.75
C GLU A 250 -8.36 -20.80 -7.17
N THR A 251 -8.57 -19.81 -6.29
CA THR A 251 -9.41 -18.66 -6.60
C THR A 251 -8.77 -17.80 -7.68
N LYS A 252 -7.47 -17.52 -7.55
CA LYS A 252 -6.72 -16.76 -8.56
C LYS A 252 -6.59 -17.54 -9.87
N LEU A 253 -6.45 -18.86 -9.79
CA LEU A 253 -6.48 -19.72 -10.97
C LEU A 253 -7.77 -19.53 -11.78
N ALA A 254 -8.93 -19.60 -11.11
CA ALA A 254 -10.23 -19.43 -11.74
C ALA A 254 -10.37 -18.04 -12.40
N ILE A 255 -9.93 -16.99 -11.71
CA ILE A 255 -9.97 -15.62 -12.26
C ILE A 255 -9.07 -15.51 -13.50
N VAL A 256 -7.82 -15.97 -13.41
CA VAL A 256 -6.84 -15.81 -14.49
C VAL A 256 -7.28 -16.51 -15.78
N ILE A 257 -7.75 -17.77 -15.69
CA ILE A 257 -8.21 -18.49 -16.88
C ILE A 257 -9.45 -17.81 -17.47
N ASN A 258 -10.39 -17.36 -16.62
CA ASN A 258 -11.61 -16.68 -17.06
C ASN A 258 -11.29 -15.36 -17.79
N ILE A 259 -10.36 -14.56 -17.27
CA ILE A 259 -9.97 -13.29 -17.91
C ILE A 259 -9.37 -13.55 -19.29
N ILE A 260 -8.40 -14.46 -19.42
CA ILE A 260 -7.74 -14.70 -20.71
C ILE A 260 -8.75 -15.15 -21.76
N VAL A 261 -9.58 -16.15 -21.44
CA VAL A 261 -10.56 -16.67 -22.42
C VAL A 261 -11.64 -15.62 -22.71
N ALA A 262 -12.03 -14.80 -21.73
CA ALA A 262 -13.01 -13.75 -21.94
C ALA A 262 -12.52 -12.63 -22.84
N MET A 263 -11.23 -12.28 -22.78
CA MET A 263 -10.66 -11.25 -23.64
C MET A 263 -10.52 -11.75 -25.08
N PHE A 264 -10.01 -12.97 -25.28
CA PHE A 264 -9.60 -13.45 -26.61
C PHE A 264 -10.59 -14.36 -27.32
N SER A 265 -11.64 -14.84 -26.66
CA SER A 265 -12.70 -15.61 -27.33
C SER A 265 -13.49 -14.80 -28.36
N GLU A 266 -13.37 -13.46 -28.38
CA GLU A 266 -13.95 -12.63 -29.44
C GLU A 266 -13.32 -12.87 -30.82
N TYR A 267 -12.07 -13.36 -30.84
CA TYR A 267 -11.35 -13.69 -32.08
C TYR A 267 -11.58 -15.13 -32.57
N CYS A 268 -12.39 -15.92 -31.85
CA CYS A 268 -12.84 -17.23 -32.31
C CYS A 268 -13.80 -17.09 -33.51
N ALA A 269 -13.87 -18.10 -34.37
CA ALA A 269 -14.82 -18.13 -35.49
C ALA A 269 -16.28 -17.98 -35.04
N GLU A 270 -16.63 -18.56 -33.89
CA GLU A 270 -17.84 -18.23 -33.13
C GLU A 270 -17.44 -17.37 -31.93
N PRO A 271 -17.64 -16.04 -31.97
CA PRO A 271 -17.18 -15.15 -30.92
C PRO A 271 -17.77 -15.49 -29.55
N PHE A 272 -16.97 -15.30 -28.49
CA PHE A 272 -17.35 -15.53 -27.10
C PHE A 272 -17.72 -16.98 -26.75
N THR A 273 -17.21 -17.93 -27.54
CA THR A 273 -17.30 -19.36 -27.26
C THR A 273 -15.95 -19.90 -26.79
N VAL A 274 -16.01 -20.77 -25.77
CA VAL A 274 -14.83 -21.41 -25.18
C VAL A 274 -15.09 -22.91 -25.10
N GLU A 275 -14.16 -23.73 -25.57
CA GLU A 275 -14.23 -25.17 -25.42
C GLU A 275 -13.69 -25.58 -24.04
N PRO A 276 -14.51 -26.24 -23.20
CA PRO A 276 -14.10 -26.63 -21.86
C PRO A 276 -13.19 -27.85 -21.87
N VAL A 277 -12.41 -27.99 -20.80
CA VAL A 277 -11.48 -29.09 -20.54
C VAL A 277 -11.89 -29.80 -19.25
N LYS A 278 -11.86 -31.14 -19.28
CA LYS A 278 -12.10 -31.98 -18.09
C LYS A 278 -10.78 -32.19 -17.35
N VAL A 279 -10.69 -31.70 -16.13
CA VAL A 279 -9.56 -31.89 -15.22
C VAL A 279 -9.90 -33.02 -14.25
N ILE A 280 -9.05 -34.05 -14.19
CA ILE A 280 -9.22 -35.23 -13.34
C ILE A 280 -8.16 -35.20 -12.25
N TYR A 281 -8.59 -35.03 -11.00
CA TYR A 281 -7.72 -34.95 -9.83
C TYR A 281 -7.30 -36.34 -9.33
N PRO A 282 -6.23 -36.44 -8.52
CA PRO A 282 -5.70 -37.73 -8.08
C PRO A 282 -6.62 -38.52 -7.14
N ASP A 283 -7.62 -37.86 -6.56
CA ASP A 283 -8.68 -38.44 -5.73
C ASP A 283 -9.87 -38.97 -6.56
N GLY A 284 -9.84 -38.76 -7.89
CA GLY A 284 -10.92 -39.12 -8.81
C GLY A 284 -11.94 -38.00 -9.02
N THR A 285 -11.79 -36.84 -8.37
CA THR A 285 -12.66 -35.69 -8.57
C THR A 285 -12.50 -35.16 -10.00
N GLU A 286 -13.61 -34.95 -10.70
CA GLU A 286 -13.62 -34.36 -12.03
C GLU A 286 -14.13 -32.91 -11.96
N LYS A 287 -13.40 -31.98 -12.59
CA LYS A 287 -13.78 -30.57 -12.69
C LYS A 287 -13.76 -30.14 -14.15
N ILE A 288 -14.83 -29.47 -14.60
CA ILE A 288 -14.87 -28.86 -15.92
C ILE A 288 -14.35 -27.43 -15.79
N THR A 289 -13.38 -27.04 -16.61
CA THR A 289 -12.80 -25.70 -16.63
C THR A 289 -12.83 -25.10 -18.03
N PRO A 290 -12.92 -23.76 -18.17
CA PRO A 290 -13.17 -22.77 -17.11
C PRO A 290 -14.64 -22.78 -16.64
N ASP A 291 -14.90 -22.24 -15.45
CA ASP A 291 -16.27 -21.94 -15.00
C ASP A 291 -16.61 -20.50 -15.37
N LEU A 292 -17.49 -20.33 -16.36
CA LEU A 292 -17.91 -19.04 -16.91
C LEU A 292 -19.32 -18.64 -16.45
N ALA A 293 -19.85 -19.26 -15.39
CA ALA A 293 -21.15 -18.88 -14.84
C ALA A 293 -21.09 -17.48 -14.22
N ASN A 294 -22.18 -16.73 -14.38
CA ASN A 294 -22.34 -15.45 -13.69
C ASN A 294 -22.56 -15.70 -12.19
N THR A 295 -21.99 -14.84 -11.36
CA THR A 295 -22.27 -14.85 -9.92
C THR A 295 -23.41 -13.90 -9.63
N ARG A 296 -24.44 -14.37 -8.92
CA ARG A 296 -25.63 -13.58 -8.63
C ARG A 296 -25.54 -12.91 -7.27
N PHE A 297 -25.66 -11.59 -7.24
CA PHE A 297 -25.67 -10.78 -6.03
C PHE A 297 -27.02 -10.07 -5.84
N PRO A 298 -27.55 -10.02 -4.61
CA PRO A 298 -28.65 -9.13 -4.29
C PRO A 298 -28.12 -7.69 -4.10
N ALA A 299 -28.84 -6.69 -4.58
CA ALA A 299 -28.54 -5.28 -4.36
C ALA A 299 -29.79 -4.51 -3.92
N SER A 300 -29.74 -3.85 -2.76
CA SER A 300 -30.86 -3.05 -2.25
C SER A 300 -30.92 -1.67 -2.91
N VAL A 301 -32.09 -1.32 -3.45
CA VAL A 301 -32.34 -0.01 -4.08
C VAL A 301 -32.24 1.11 -3.04
N ASP A 302 -32.78 0.89 -1.84
CA ASP A 302 -32.71 1.83 -0.72
C ASP A 302 -31.26 2.10 -0.30
N TYR A 303 -30.45 1.04 -0.19
CA TYR A 303 -29.05 1.15 0.17
C TYR A 303 -28.27 2.01 -0.83
N ILE A 304 -28.38 1.71 -2.13
CA ILE A 304 -27.68 2.44 -3.20
C ILE A 304 -28.07 3.92 -3.18
N ASN A 305 -29.37 4.22 -3.11
CA ASN A 305 -29.87 5.60 -3.06
C ASN A 305 -29.37 6.35 -1.81
N ARG A 306 -29.41 5.71 -0.64
CA ARG A 306 -28.93 6.32 0.60
C ARG A 306 -27.45 6.62 0.59
N CYS A 307 -26.63 5.75 0.01
CA CYS A 307 -25.18 5.94 -0.09
C CYS A 307 -24.80 7.02 -1.11
N THR A 308 -25.48 7.04 -2.25
CA THR A 308 -25.21 7.99 -3.35
C THR A 308 -25.91 9.33 -3.20
N GLY A 309 -26.90 9.43 -2.30
CA GLY A 309 -27.77 10.59 -2.15
C GLY A 309 -28.79 10.75 -3.28
N LEU A 310 -29.00 9.71 -4.09
CA LEU A 310 -29.90 9.71 -5.23
C LEU A 310 -31.31 9.22 -4.87
N GLY A 311 -32.24 9.37 -5.81
CA GLY A 311 -33.61 8.85 -5.73
C GLY A 311 -33.97 8.06 -6.98
N LEU A 312 -33.03 7.22 -7.46
CA LEU A 312 -33.19 6.43 -8.69
C LEU A 312 -34.23 5.33 -8.48
N LYS A 313 -35.04 5.11 -9.52
CA LYS A 313 -35.95 3.95 -9.60
C LYS A 313 -35.17 2.67 -9.95
N PRO A 314 -35.72 1.48 -9.63
CA PRO A 314 -35.08 0.20 -9.96
C PRO A 314 -34.69 0.07 -11.45
N GLU A 315 -35.52 0.56 -12.37
CA GLU A 315 -35.28 0.48 -13.82
C GLU A 315 -34.10 1.35 -14.27
N GLU A 316 -33.93 2.52 -13.64
CA GLU A 316 -32.80 3.42 -13.90
C GLU A 316 -31.51 2.78 -13.40
N MET A 317 -31.52 2.20 -12.19
CA MET A 317 -30.36 1.48 -11.64
C MET A 317 -29.95 0.29 -12.51
N ILE A 318 -30.91 -0.47 -13.05
CA ILE A 318 -30.62 -1.57 -13.98
C ILE A 318 -29.89 -1.02 -15.22
N THR A 319 -30.31 0.12 -15.74
CA THR A 319 -29.66 0.75 -16.91
C THR A 319 -28.21 1.16 -16.61
N TYR A 320 -27.94 1.70 -15.42
CA TYR A 320 -26.58 2.05 -15.01
C TYR A 320 -25.70 0.81 -14.77
N LEU A 321 -26.25 -0.24 -14.13
CA LEU A 321 -25.55 -1.51 -13.95
C LEU A 321 -25.22 -2.17 -15.30
N GLN A 322 -26.11 -2.06 -16.30
CA GLN A 322 -25.86 -2.54 -17.66
C GLN A 322 -24.70 -1.82 -18.34
N LYS A 323 -24.57 -0.50 -18.15
CA LYS A 323 -23.40 0.26 -18.64
C LYS A 323 -22.09 -0.19 -18.01
N MET A 324 -22.13 -0.77 -16.79
CA MET A 324 -20.96 -1.36 -16.14
C MET A 324 -20.76 -2.85 -16.43
N GLY A 325 -21.54 -3.41 -17.37
CA GLY A 325 -21.41 -4.78 -17.84
C GLY A 325 -22.20 -5.82 -17.05
N HIS A 326 -23.07 -5.41 -16.13
CA HIS A 326 -23.90 -6.33 -15.34
C HIS A 326 -25.28 -6.52 -15.95
N THR A 327 -25.85 -7.71 -15.79
CA THR A 327 -27.28 -7.92 -16.08
C THR A 327 -28.05 -7.89 -14.77
N ALA A 328 -29.14 -7.14 -14.69
CA ALA A 328 -29.92 -7.04 -13.47
C ALA A 328 -31.42 -7.16 -13.74
N THR A 329 -32.14 -7.76 -12.79
CA THR A 329 -33.61 -7.87 -12.80
C THR A 329 -34.16 -7.53 -11.43
N ILE A 330 -35.38 -6.99 -11.35
CA ILE A 330 -36.07 -6.79 -10.08
C ILE A 330 -36.39 -8.16 -9.46
N ASP A 331 -36.15 -8.29 -8.16
CA ASP A 331 -36.50 -9.48 -7.39
C ASP A 331 -38.00 -9.48 -7.02
N PRO A 332 -38.85 -10.32 -7.64
CA PRO A 332 -40.27 -10.32 -7.33
C PRO A 332 -40.58 -10.97 -5.97
N ALA A 333 -39.63 -11.71 -5.39
CA ALA A 333 -39.81 -12.43 -4.13
C ALA A 333 -39.34 -11.62 -2.92
N ALA A 334 -38.69 -10.46 -3.13
CA ALA A 334 -38.19 -9.63 -2.05
C ALA A 334 -39.32 -8.82 -1.38
N PRO A 335 -39.32 -8.68 -0.05
CA PRO A 335 -40.30 -7.85 0.67
C PRO A 335 -40.10 -6.34 0.44
N THR A 336 -38.92 -5.94 -0.04
CA THR A 336 -38.52 -4.56 -0.35
C THR A 336 -37.89 -4.52 -1.73
N GLU A 337 -37.90 -3.36 -2.40
CA GLU A 337 -37.30 -3.19 -3.73
C GLU A 337 -35.82 -3.60 -3.74
N ARG A 338 -35.54 -4.65 -4.49
CA ARG A 338 -34.22 -5.29 -4.56
C ARG A 338 -33.96 -5.74 -6.00
N LEU A 339 -32.71 -5.63 -6.42
CA LEU A 339 -32.23 -6.14 -7.70
C LEU A 339 -31.50 -7.47 -7.48
N LEU A 340 -31.67 -8.40 -8.40
CA LEU A 340 -30.80 -9.56 -8.60
C LEU A 340 -29.86 -9.23 -9.74
N VAL A 341 -28.57 -9.09 -9.42
CA VAL A 341 -27.53 -8.68 -10.35
C VAL A 341 -26.66 -9.89 -10.69
N ASP A 342 -26.66 -10.28 -11.95
CA ASP A 342 -25.80 -11.31 -12.52
C ASP A 342 -24.48 -10.67 -12.98
N VAL A 343 -23.45 -10.84 -12.17
CA VAL A 343 -22.10 -10.34 -12.39
C VAL A 343 -21.34 -11.30 -13.30
N PRO A 344 -20.75 -10.81 -14.42
CA PRO A 344 -20.00 -11.66 -15.33
C PRO A 344 -18.71 -12.18 -14.68
N PRO A 345 -18.18 -13.35 -15.12
CA PRO A 345 -16.94 -13.91 -14.57
C PRO A 345 -15.69 -13.04 -14.82
N THR A 346 -15.82 -11.99 -15.65
CA THR A 346 -14.78 -10.97 -15.88
C THR A 346 -14.68 -9.93 -14.77
N ARG A 347 -15.66 -9.85 -13.86
CA ARG A 347 -15.73 -8.87 -12.76
C ARG A 347 -15.57 -9.54 -11.38
N PRO A 348 -14.39 -10.10 -11.07
CA PRO A 348 -14.13 -10.74 -9.77
C PRO A 348 -13.95 -9.75 -8.63
N ASP A 349 -13.94 -8.45 -8.94
CA ASP A 349 -13.90 -7.34 -7.99
C ASP A 349 -15.22 -7.15 -7.22
N ILE A 350 -16.34 -7.62 -7.76
CA ILE A 350 -17.63 -7.55 -7.07
C ILE A 350 -17.72 -8.66 -6.02
N LEU A 351 -17.64 -8.26 -4.75
CA LEU A 351 -17.69 -9.14 -3.59
C LEU A 351 -18.86 -8.80 -2.65
N HIS A 352 -19.40 -7.58 -2.76
CA HIS A 352 -20.42 -7.04 -1.88
C HIS A 352 -21.36 -6.07 -2.62
N GLU A 353 -22.53 -5.80 -2.04
CA GLU A 353 -23.49 -4.84 -2.61
C GLU A 353 -22.94 -3.40 -2.73
N CYS A 354 -21.87 -3.07 -2.01
CA CYS A 354 -21.21 -1.77 -2.13
C CYS A 354 -20.45 -1.60 -3.44
N ASP A 355 -19.94 -2.69 -4.03
CA ASP A 355 -19.23 -2.64 -5.32
C ASP A 355 -20.22 -2.39 -6.46
N LEU A 356 -21.45 -2.89 -6.32
CA LEU A 356 -22.55 -2.57 -7.23
C LEU A 356 -23.05 -1.14 -7.06
N MET A 357 -23.04 -0.62 -5.82
CA MET A 357 -23.33 0.79 -5.54
C MET A 357 -22.29 1.72 -6.17
N GLU A 358 -21.00 1.38 -6.09
CA GLU A 358 -19.92 2.06 -6.79
C GLU A 358 -20.17 2.09 -8.30
N ASP A 359 -20.43 0.93 -8.92
CA ASP A 359 -20.68 0.85 -10.36
C ASP A 359 -21.90 1.70 -10.79
N VAL A 360 -22.97 1.74 -9.99
CA VAL A 360 -24.11 2.64 -10.26
C VAL A 360 -23.68 4.10 -10.18
N ALA A 361 -22.88 4.49 -9.18
CA ALA A 361 -22.39 5.85 -9.03
C ALA A 361 -21.46 6.26 -10.19
N VAL A 362 -20.58 5.37 -10.64
CA VAL A 362 -19.68 5.60 -11.78
C VAL A 362 -20.50 5.79 -13.06
N ALA A 363 -21.45 4.90 -13.34
CA ALA A 363 -22.30 5.01 -14.52
C ALA A 363 -23.27 6.20 -14.50
N PHE A 364 -23.64 6.69 -13.32
CA PHE A 364 -24.38 7.94 -13.14
C PHE A 364 -23.48 9.18 -13.37
N GLY A 365 -22.19 9.06 -13.09
CA GLY A 365 -21.19 10.13 -13.16
C GLY A 365 -21.05 10.85 -11.82
N PHE A 366 -19.85 10.79 -11.23
CA PHE A 366 -19.59 11.35 -9.90
C PHE A 366 -19.85 12.86 -9.82
N ASP A 367 -19.60 13.61 -10.89
CA ASP A 367 -19.87 15.05 -10.95
C ASP A 367 -21.35 15.42 -10.85
N ASN A 368 -22.23 14.47 -11.19
CA ASN A 368 -23.68 14.66 -11.11
C ASN A 368 -24.23 14.35 -9.70
N LEU A 369 -23.43 13.75 -8.82
CA LEU A 369 -23.88 13.40 -7.48
C LEU A 369 -24.17 14.65 -6.64
N PRO A 370 -25.25 14.64 -5.83
CA PRO A 370 -25.62 15.80 -5.03
C PRO A 370 -24.58 16.06 -3.93
N LYS A 371 -23.98 17.25 -3.98
CA LYS A 371 -23.07 17.73 -2.93
C LYS A 371 -23.88 18.10 -1.69
N THR A 372 -23.71 17.34 -0.61
CA THR A 372 -24.39 17.59 0.66
C THR A 372 -23.37 17.81 1.79
N PHE A 373 -23.77 18.58 2.81
CA PHE A 373 -22.98 18.74 4.03
C PHE A 373 -23.53 17.80 5.11
N PRO A 374 -22.69 17.05 5.83
CA PRO A 374 -23.16 16.16 6.88
C PRO A 374 -23.88 16.97 7.99
N SER A 375 -25.03 16.49 8.44
CA SER A 375 -25.86 17.15 9.46
C SER A 375 -25.32 17.04 10.89
N THR A 376 -24.11 16.52 11.06
CA THR A 376 -23.52 16.24 12.37
C THR A 376 -22.68 17.43 12.84
N ASN A 377 -23.04 17.99 14.00
CA ASN A 377 -22.25 19.03 14.66
C ASN A 377 -21.23 18.40 15.59
N THR A 378 -19.97 18.85 15.51
CA THR A 378 -18.89 18.40 16.41
C THR A 378 -18.14 19.60 16.98
N VAL A 379 -17.62 19.45 18.20
CA VAL A 379 -16.76 20.45 18.84
C VAL A 379 -15.33 19.96 18.75
N ALA A 380 -14.47 20.72 18.07
CA ALA A 380 -13.06 20.38 17.92
C ALA A 380 -12.25 20.73 19.18
N ALA A 381 -11.28 19.88 19.52
CA ALA A 381 -10.29 20.14 20.56
C ALA A 381 -8.89 19.86 20.03
N PRO A 382 -7.89 20.73 20.27
CA PRO A 382 -6.52 20.48 19.87
C PRO A 382 -5.88 19.42 20.78
N LEU A 383 -5.04 18.57 20.20
CA LEU A 383 -4.19 17.67 20.99
C LEU A 383 -3.21 18.52 21.84
N PRO A 384 -3.17 18.38 23.18
CA PRO A 384 -2.39 19.26 24.05
C PRO A 384 -0.91 19.39 23.66
N ILE A 385 -0.24 18.28 23.32
CA ILE A 385 1.17 18.29 22.92
C ILE A 385 1.44 19.09 21.64
N ASN A 386 0.50 19.06 20.69
CA ASN A 386 0.64 19.84 19.45
C ASN A 386 0.44 21.33 19.73
N LYS A 387 -0.55 21.68 20.56
CA LYS A 387 -0.76 23.07 20.97
C LYS A 387 0.46 23.63 21.72
N LEU A 388 1.05 22.83 22.60
CA LEU A 388 2.29 23.19 23.30
C LEU A 388 3.46 23.36 22.33
N ALA A 389 3.66 22.41 21.42
CA ALA A 389 4.70 22.49 20.38
C ALA A 389 4.56 23.76 19.53
N ASP A 390 3.35 24.14 19.13
CA ASP A 390 3.09 25.36 18.33
C ASP A 390 3.32 26.66 19.10
N ILE A 391 3.17 26.65 20.42
CA ILE A 391 3.59 27.77 21.28
C ILE A 391 5.11 27.87 21.26
N VAL A 392 5.82 26.76 21.51
CA VAL A 392 7.29 26.71 21.52
C VAL A 392 7.89 27.13 20.17
N ARG A 393 7.33 26.66 19.04
CA ARG A 393 7.76 27.07 17.69
C ARG A 393 7.67 28.57 17.48
N ARG A 394 6.53 29.16 17.86
CA ARG A 394 6.32 30.62 17.72
C ARG A 394 7.30 31.41 18.59
N GLU A 395 7.58 30.95 19.80
CA GLU A 395 8.56 31.60 20.66
C GLU A 395 9.99 31.53 20.10
N CYS A 396 10.40 30.39 19.55
CA CYS A 396 11.68 30.27 18.84
C CYS A 396 11.75 31.24 17.65
N ALA A 397 10.68 31.31 16.85
CA ALA A 397 10.58 32.23 15.71
C ALA A 397 10.64 33.71 16.15
N TYR A 398 9.93 34.10 17.21
CA TYR A 398 10.00 35.45 17.78
C TYR A 398 11.38 35.80 18.32
N ALA A 399 12.15 34.80 18.78
CA ALA A 399 13.54 34.94 19.17
C ALA A 399 14.53 34.98 17.97
N GLY A 400 14.02 34.97 16.74
CA GLY A 400 14.82 35.06 15.51
C GLY A 400 15.51 33.76 15.11
N TRP A 401 14.99 32.61 15.56
CA TRP A 401 15.44 31.30 15.14
C TRP A 401 14.62 30.80 13.94
N VAL A 402 15.26 30.03 13.07
CA VAL A 402 14.66 29.48 11.86
C VAL A 402 14.34 28.00 12.08
N GLU A 403 13.09 27.60 11.88
CA GLU A 403 12.68 26.21 12.01
C GLU A 403 13.22 25.39 10.84
N VAL A 404 13.72 24.19 11.12
CA VAL A 404 14.20 23.24 10.11
C VAL A 404 13.40 21.95 10.17
N LEU A 405 13.33 21.23 9.04
CA LEU A 405 12.57 19.98 8.92
C LEU A 405 13.46 18.83 8.37
N PRO A 406 14.39 18.29 9.16
CA PRO A 406 15.20 17.15 8.78
C PRO A 406 14.37 15.86 8.67
N LEU A 407 14.91 14.86 7.97
CA LEU A 407 14.32 13.52 7.92
C LEU A 407 14.37 12.84 9.30
N ILE A 408 13.37 11.99 9.56
CA ILE A 408 13.27 11.21 10.80
C ILE A 408 14.23 10.02 10.80
N LEU A 409 14.52 9.47 9.61
CA LEU A 409 15.46 8.36 9.44
C LEU A 409 16.88 8.91 9.26
N CYS A 410 17.83 8.26 9.90
CA CYS A 410 19.25 8.58 9.80
C CYS A 410 20.11 7.31 9.82
N SER A 411 21.40 7.46 9.51
CA SER A 411 22.35 6.36 9.70
C SER A 411 22.58 6.11 11.19
N HIS A 412 23.00 4.89 11.52
CA HIS A 412 23.32 4.54 12.91
C HIS A 412 24.45 5.41 13.46
N ASP A 413 25.49 5.65 12.65
CA ASP A 413 26.64 6.48 13.02
C ASP A 413 26.24 7.94 13.30
N GLU A 414 25.37 8.54 12.48
CA GLU A 414 24.88 9.91 12.69
C GLU A 414 24.13 10.05 14.03
N ASN A 415 23.35 9.03 14.41
CA ASN A 415 22.56 9.06 15.63
C ASN A 415 23.41 8.81 16.90
N PHE A 416 24.53 8.10 16.76
CA PHE A 416 25.37 7.66 17.88
C PHE A 416 26.83 8.10 17.76
N ALA A 417 27.62 7.39 16.95
CA ALA A 417 29.08 7.54 16.89
C ALA A 417 29.52 8.98 16.59
N TRP A 418 28.83 9.66 15.67
CA TRP A 418 29.17 11.02 15.27
C TRP A 418 28.87 12.05 16.36
N LEU A 419 27.87 11.78 17.20
CA LEU A 419 27.56 12.54 18.41
C LEU A 419 28.41 12.12 19.63
N GLN A 420 29.35 11.19 19.47
CA GLN A 420 30.10 10.57 20.57
C GLN A 420 29.19 9.91 21.62
N ARG A 421 28.05 9.37 21.19
CA ARG A 421 27.14 8.60 22.03
C ARG A 421 27.34 7.11 21.78
N LYS A 422 27.13 6.30 22.80
CA LYS A 422 27.11 4.83 22.68
C LYS A 422 25.68 4.37 22.48
N ASP A 423 25.47 3.49 21.52
CA ASP A 423 24.22 2.76 21.40
C ASP A 423 24.18 1.68 22.49
N ASP A 424 23.09 1.67 23.26
CA ASP A 424 22.82 0.64 24.27
C ASP A 424 22.28 -0.65 23.65
N GLY A 425 21.93 -0.63 22.36
CA GLY A 425 21.33 -1.74 21.61
C GLY A 425 19.85 -1.95 21.93
N THR A 426 19.30 -1.24 22.92
CA THR A 426 17.96 -1.42 23.45
C THR A 426 17.03 -0.25 23.20
N SER A 427 17.55 0.96 22.94
CA SER A 427 16.77 2.19 22.83
C SER A 427 16.41 2.55 21.39
N ALA A 428 17.32 2.40 20.43
CA ALA A 428 17.05 2.78 19.03
C ALA A 428 16.21 1.75 18.26
N ILE A 429 15.32 2.26 17.41
CA ILE A 429 14.53 1.47 16.46
C ILE A 429 15.34 1.34 15.16
N VAL A 430 15.66 0.11 14.78
CA VAL A 430 16.48 -0.23 13.60
C VAL A 430 15.58 -0.79 12.51
N LEU A 431 15.74 -0.32 11.28
CA LEU A 431 14.99 -0.82 10.13
C LEU A 431 15.59 -2.17 9.67
N GLU A 432 14.73 -3.15 9.38
CA GLU A 432 15.17 -4.50 8.98
C GLU A 432 15.84 -4.50 7.60
N ASN A 433 15.26 -3.80 6.62
CA ASN A 433 15.70 -3.79 5.22
C ASN A 433 15.85 -2.36 4.68
N PRO A 434 16.81 -1.56 5.18
CA PRO A 434 17.00 -0.19 4.73
C PRO A 434 17.50 -0.14 3.29
N LYS A 435 16.90 0.73 2.46
CA LYS A 435 17.29 0.90 1.05
C LYS A 435 18.64 1.59 0.88
N THR A 436 18.99 2.47 1.82
CA THR A 436 20.24 3.24 1.82
C THR A 436 20.84 3.21 3.22
N ALA A 437 22.16 3.41 3.32
CA ALA A 437 22.85 3.49 4.60
C ALA A 437 22.41 4.70 5.45
N GLU A 438 21.81 5.72 4.83
CA GLU A 438 21.29 6.90 5.52
C GLU A 438 19.97 6.65 6.25
N TYR A 439 19.32 5.49 6.07
CA TYR A 439 18.01 5.18 6.64
C TYR A 439 18.02 3.91 7.49
N GLN A 440 19.03 3.76 8.36
CA GLN A 440 19.20 2.57 9.20
C GLN A 440 18.37 2.62 10.48
N VAL A 441 18.21 3.80 11.09
CA VAL A 441 17.54 3.95 12.38
C VAL A 441 16.57 5.12 12.38
N VAL A 442 15.56 5.03 13.25
CA VAL A 442 14.72 6.18 13.61
C VAL A 442 15.51 7.03 14.61
N ARG A 443 15.60 8.34 14.37
CA ARG A 443 16.37 9.26 15.23
C ARG A 443 15.92 9.21 16.69
N THR A 444 16.89 9.18 17.60
CA THR A 444 16.68 9.24 19.06
C THR A 444 17.06 10.61 19.63
N SER A 445 17.31 11.58 18.76
CA SER A 445 17.69 12.97 19.06
C SER A 445 17.42 13.82 17.83
N LEU A 446 17.02 15.07 18.02
CA LEU A 446 16.83 16.01 16.90
C LEU A 446 18.16 16.59 16.40
N LEU A 447 19.20 16.56 17.24
CA LEU A 447 20.50 17.17 16.97
C LEU A 447 21.17 16.73 15.66
N PRO A 448 21.23 15.43 15.28
CA PRO A 448 21.86 15.00 14.03
C PRO A 448 21.26 15.68 12.80
N GLY A 449 19.93 15.79 12.76
CA GLY A 449 19.19 16.40 11.66
C GLY A 449 19.53 17.88 11.52
N ILE A 450 19.53 18.63 12.63
CA ILE A 450 19.86 20.05 12.64
C ILE A 450 21.34 20.27 12.24
N LEU A 451 22.27 19.43 12.72
CA LEU A 451 23.68 19.52 12.33
C LEU A 451 23.91 19.26 10.84
N LYS A 452 23.19 18.32 10.24
CA LYS A 452 23.20 18.13 8.77
C LYS A 452 22.68 19.38 8.06
N THR A 453 21.61 20.00 8.55
CA THR A 453 21.13 21.26 7.97
C THR A 453 22.18 22.37 8.05
N VAL A 454 22.88 22.51 9.19
CA VAL A 454 24.00 23.46 9.35
C VAL A 454 25.13 23.15 8.37
N ARG A 455 25.52 21.87 8.21
CA ARG A 455 26.54 21.42 7.25
C ARG A 455 26.20 21.84 5.82
N GLU A 456 24.99 21.56 5.35
CA GLU A 456 24.56 21.92 4.00
C GLU A 456 24.50 23.43 3.78
N ASN A 457 24.26 24.20 4.85
CA ASN A 457 24.14 25.65 4.81
C ASN A 457 25.39 26.40 5.27
N ARG A 458 26.55 25.75 5.40
CA ARG A 458 27.80 26.38 5.89
C ARG A 458 28.31 27.57 5.06
N LYS A 459 27.81 27.73 3.82
CA LYS A 459 28.12 28.86 2.93
C LYS A 459 27.28 30.11 3.20
N HIS A 460 26.20 29.98 3.98
CA HIS A 460 25.37 31.12 4.36
C HIS A 460 26.08 32.03 5.36
N ALA A 461 25.61 33.28 5.44
CA ALA A 461 26.14 34.25 6.40
C ALA A 461 25.87 33.78 7.84
N LEU A 462 26.92 33.77 8.65
CA LEU A 462 26.82 33.57 10.09
C LEU A 462 26.21 34.81 10.77
N PRO A 463 25.52 34.65 11.92
CA PRO A 463 25.27 33.39 12.63
C PRO A 463 24.09 32.59 12.07
N LEU A 464 24.18 31.25 12.13
CA LEU A 464 23.05 30.36 11.87
C LEU A 464 22.33 30.03 13.18
N ARG A 465 21.01 30.26 13.20
CA ARG A 465 20.12 30.02 14.34
C ARG A 465 19.02 29.06 13.91
N THR A 466 19.24 27.77 14.06
CA THR A 466 18.29 26.75 13.59
C THR A 466 17.67 26.00 14.75
N PHE A 467 16.38 25.70 14.67
CA PHE A 467 15.67 24.90 15.68
C PHE A 467 14.70 23.92 15.04
N GLU A 468 14.31 22.89 15.78
CA GLU A 468 13.27 21.95 15.40
C GLU A 468 12.43 21.60 16.63
N VAL A 469 11.12 21.51 16.47
CA VAL A 469 10.21 20.91 17.46
C VAL A 469 9.54 19.72 16.80
N SER A 470 9.90 18.50 17.21
CA SER A 470 9.41 17.30 16.52
C SER A 470 9.57 16.04 17.36
N ASP A 471 9.08 14.93 16.84
CA ASP A 471 9.18 13.62 17.48
C ASP A 471 10.56 13.00 17.25
N ILE A 472 11.03 12.34 18.31
CA ILE A 472 12.03 11.28 18.28
C ILE A 472 11.38 9.99 18.77
N ALA A 473 11.96 8.83 18.46
CA ALA A 473 11.35 7.55 18.83
C ALA A 473 12.33 6.65 19.58
N PHE A 474 11.79 5.87 20.51
CA PHE A 474 12.53 4.88 21.29
C PHE A 474 11.77 3.56 21.30
N LYS A 475 12.50 2.45 21.43
CA LYS A 475 11.92 1.20 21.91
C LYS A 475 11.44 1.39 23.34
N ASP A 476 10.26 0.89 23.63
CA ASP A 476 9.63 0.95 24.95
C ASP A 476 8.89 -0.37 25.21
N ALA A 477 9.54 -1.28 25.95
CA ALA A 477 8.96 -2.57 26.27
C ALA A 477 7.73 -2.47 27.21
N SER A 478 7.50 -1.32 27.84
CA SER A 478 6.28 -1.09 28.65
C SER A 478 5.06 -0.77 27.79
N GLU A 479 5.27 -0.37 26.54
CA GLU A 479 4.22 -0.17 25.55
C GLU A 479 3.95 -1.50 24.83
N THR A 480 2.83 -2.15 25.14
CA THR A 480 2.61 -3.55 24.76
C THR A 480 2.14 -3.75 23.32
N GLU A 481 1.68 -2.71 22.62
CA GLU A 481 1.15 -2.85 21.25
C GLU A 481 2.28 -2.83 20.20
N ARG A 482 3.14 -1.81 20.27
CA ARG A 482 4.20 -1.51 19.30
C ARG A 482 5.59 -1.69 19.88
N CYS A 483 5.73 -1.79 21.20
CA CYS A 483 7.02 -1.84 21.89
C CYS A 483 7.91 -0.64 21.56
N ALA A 484 7.29 0.51 21.22
CA ALA A 484 7.95 1.73 20.78
C ALA A 484 7.11 2.96 21.12
N ARG A 485 7.78 4.09 21.38
CA ARG A 485 7.14 5.33 21.79
C ARG A 485 7.81 6.55 21.17
N ASN A 486 6.97 7.50 20.72
CA ASN A 486 7.43 8.83 20.32
C ASN A 486 7.54 9.75 21.53
N ARG A 487 8.52 10.65 21.50
CA ARG A 487 8.65 11.77 22.44
C ARG A 487 8.80 13.08 21.69
N ARG A 488 8.00 14.09 22.05
CA ARG A 488 8.09 15.44 21.45
C ARG A 488 9.25 16.21 22.08
N HIS A 489 10.27 16.47 21.29
CA HIS A 489 11.44 17.24 21.70
C HIS A 489 11.46 18.62 21.04
N VAL A 490 12.17 19.56 21.66
CA VAL A 490 12.65 20.79 21.03
C VAL A 490 14.17 20.78 21.06
N SER A 491 14.78 21.11 19.94
CA SER A 491 16.24 21.23 19.82
C SER A 491 16.61 22.47 19.04
N ALA A 492 17.73 23.11 19.39
CA ALA A 492 18.22 24.29 18.71
C ALA A 492 19.75 24.27 18.63
N VAL A 493 20.31 24.75 17.53
CA VAL A 493 21.76 24.87 17.27
C VAL A 493 22.09 26.28 16.82
N TYR A 494 22.98 26.92 17.58
CA TYR A 494 23.62 28.19 17.24
C TYR A 494 25.00 27.92 16.65
N CYS A 495 25.30 28.47 15.48
CA CYS A 495 26.60 28.32 14.81
C CYS A 495 27.13 29.69 14.38
N ASP A 496 28.34 30.03 14.83
CA ASP A 496 29.01 31.32 14.56
C ASP A 496 30.53 31.19 14.73
N LYS A 497 31.29 32.27 14.54
CA LYS A 497 32.75 32.32 14.78
C LYS A 497 33.12 32.00 16.22
N THR A 498 32.20 32.22 17.16
CA THR A 498 32.33 31.85 18.58
C THR A 498 31.15 30.97 18.98
N ALA A 499 31.38 29.99 19.86
CA ALA A 499 30.32 29.05 20.26
C ALA A 499 29.14 29.75 20.97
N SER A 500 29.44 30.79 21.76
CA SER A 500 28.46 31.64 22.45
C SER A 500 27.32 30.87 23.14
N PHE A 501 27.71 30.07 24.15
CA PHE A 501 26.79 29.28 24.99
C PHE A 501 25.62 30.11 25.54
N GLU A 502 25.90 31.38 25.88
CA GLU A 502 24.94 32.36 26.37
C GLU A 502 23.74 32.59 25.45
N VAL A 503 23.86 32.39 24.12
CA VAL A 503 22.75 32.57 23.17
C VAL A 503 21.74 31.44 23.28
N VAL A 504 22.23 30.20 23.35
CA VAL A 504 21.40 29.00 23.50
C VAL A 504 20.78 28.95 24.91
N HIS A 505 21.55 29.34 25.92
CA HIS A 505 21.04 29.50 27.29
C HIS A 505 19.96 30.59 27.36
N GLY A 506 20.14 31.71 26.66
CA GLY A 506 19.10 32.75 26.54
C GLY A 506 17.82 32.26 25.85
N LEU A 507 17.94 31.39 24.83
CA LEU A 507 16.77 30.74 24.22
C LEU A 507 16.07 29.82 25.23
N LEU A 508 16.82 28.99 25.97
CA LEU A 508 16.26 28.15 27.03
C LEU A 508 15.48 28.98 28.06
N ASP A 509 16.10 30.04 28.57
CA ASP A 509 15.47 30.94 29.56
C ASP A 509 14.19 31.58 29.00
N ARG A 510 14.18 31.96 27.72
CA ARG A 510 13.00 32.50 27.03
C ARG A 510 11.89 31.46 26.92
N LEU A 511 12.23 30.22 26.54
CA LEU A 511 11.25 29.13 26.43
C LEU A 511 10.66 28.79 27.80
N MET A 512 11.49 28.65 28.84
CA MET A 512 11.02 28.38 30.21
C MET A 512 10.12 29.50 30.73
N LEU A 513 10.45 30.77 30.42
CA LEU A 513 9.59 31.91 30.75
C LEU A 513 8.22 31.82 30.06
N SER A 514 8.16 31.45 28.78
CA SER A 514 6.90 31.26 28.05
C SER A 514 6.07 30.09 28.60
N LEU A 515 6.75 29.04 29.07
CA LEU A 515 6.15 27.91 29.78
C LEU A 515 5.79 28.22 31.25
N ALA A 516 6.00 29.45 31.70
CA ALA A 516 5.79 29.90 33.08
C ALA A 516 6.54 29.04 34.12
N ILE A 517 7.77 28.62 33.80
CA ILE A 517 8.68 27.89 34.67
C ILE A 517 9.79 28.86 35.13
N PRO A 518 9.78 29.34 36.39
CA PRO A 518 10.78 30.28 36.87
C PRO A 518 12.14 29.61 37.05
N ARG A 519 13.23 30.38 36.92
CA ARG A 519 14.57 29.92 37.24
C ARG A 519 14.75 29.85 38.76
N ILE A 520 15.25 28.73 39.27
CA ILE A 520 15.46 28.48 40.69
C ILE A 520 16.87 27.93 40.93
N GLN A 521 17.31 27.91 42.18
CA GLN A 521 18.45 27.12 42.62
C GLN A 521 17.97 25.75 43.12
N PRO A 522 18.84 24.70 43.07
CA PRO A 522 18.47 23.38 43.58
C PRO A 522 18.00 23.40 45.05
N THR A 523 18.59 24.30 45.85
CA THR A 523 18.32 24.49 47.28
C THR A 523 17.06 25.31 47.56
N ASP A 524 16.42 25.91 46.55
CA ASP A 524 15.23 26.72 46.77
C ASP A 524 14.04 25.85 47.17
N SER A 525 13.21 26.35 48.09
CA SER A 525 12.03 25.63 48.59
C SER A 525 10.80 25.72 47.66
N THR A 526 10.95 26.35 46.49
CA THR A 526 9.87 26.51 45.51
C THR A 526 9.49 25.17 44.88
N ASP A 527 8.20 24.92 44.74
CA ASP A 527 7.62 23.68 44.20
C ASP A 527 7.65 23.59 42.66
N LYS A 528 7.88 24.73 41.99
CA LYS A 528 7.96 24.84 40.53
C LYS A 528 9.18 25.66 40.11
N GLY A 529 9.97 25.13 39.18
CA GLY A 529 11.05 25.89 38.55
C GLY A 529 12.03 25.01 37.77
N TYR A 530 13.03 25.64 37.15
CA TYR A 530 14.12 24.94 36.45
C TYR A 530 15.49 25.48 36.85
N TRP A 531 16.51 24.64 36.69
CA TRP A 531 17.91 25.03 36.78
C TRP A 531 18.75 24.21 35.79
N ILE A 532 20.01 24.62 35.62
CA ILE A 532 21.00 23.86 34.87
C ILE A 532 22.13 23.44 35.81
N GLN A 533 22.64 22.22 35.63
CA GLN A 533 23.75 21.67 36.42
C GLN A 533 24.81 21.12 35.47
N GLU A 534 26.09 21.28 35.81
CA GLU A 534 27.19 20.82 34.97
C GLU A 534 27.05 19.34 34.61
N ASP A 535 27.21 19.03 33.32
CA ASP A 535 27.13 17.69 32.75
C ASP A 535 28.54 17.27 32.29
N ALA A 536 29.29 16.64 33.19
CA ALA A 536 30.68 16.26 32.94
C ALA A 536 30.82 14.98 32.09
N ASP A 537 29.76 14.18 32.00
CA ASP A 537 29.79 12.82 31.43
C ASP A 537 29.25 12.76 29.99
N ASN A 538 28.88 13.89 29.39
CA ASN A 538 28.27 13.96 28.06
C ASN A 538 29.28 14.33 26.97
N ASP A 539 29.89 13.32 26.37
CA ASP A 539 30.91 13.43 25.33
C ASP A 539 30.41 14.13 24.03
N THR A 540 29.10 14.33 23.87
CA THR A 540 28.57 15.16 22.77
C THR A 540 29.03 16.62 22.88
N PHE A 541 29.29 17.10 24.10
CA PHE A 541 29.61 18.49 24.40
C PHE A 541 31.06 18.68 24.88
N PHE A 542 31.54 19.91 24.83
CA PHE A 542 32.88 20.28 25.28
C PHE A 542 32.96 20.28 26.83
N PRO A 543 33.97 19.62 27.44
CA PRO A 543 34.10 19.53 28.89
C PRO A 543 34.07 20.90 29.59
N GLY A 544 33.30 21.00 30.69
CA GLY A 544 33.10 22.25 31.44
C GLY A 544 32.21 23.29 30.74
N ARG A 545 31.62 22.94 29.58
CA ARG A 545 30.70 23.79 28.81
C ARG A 545 29.41 23.06 28.43
N ALA A 546 28.98 22.15 29.29
CA ALA A 546 27.77 21.35 29.14
C ALA A 546 26.98 21.32 30.45
N ALA A 547 25.66 21.23 30.35
CA ALA A 547 24.78 21.14 31.49
C ALA A 547 23.52 20.31 31.20
N THR A 548 23.02 19.62 32.21
CA THR A 548 21.70 19.00 32.24
C THR A 548 20.65 20.03 32.60
N ILE A 549 19.48 19.94 31.97
CA ILE A 549 18.32 20.79 32.24
C ILE A 549 17.42 20.05 33.23
N HIS A 550 17.31 20.57 34.44
CA HIS A 550 16.47 20.01 35.49
C HIS A 550 15.21 20.84 35.68
N VAL A 551 14.08 20.16 35.87
CA VAL A 551 12.79 20.80 36.13
C VAL A 551 12.17 20.19 37.38
N ARG A 552 11.66 21.06 38.25
CA ARG A 552 10.77 20.71 39.35
C ARG A 552 9.37 21.18 38.97
N LEU A 553 8.42 20.26 38.95
CA LEU A 553 7.02 20.54 38.66
C LEU A 553 6.17 20.26 39.90
N PRO A 554 5.11 21.04 40.14
CA PRO A 554 4.22 20.78 41.26
C PRO A 554 3.58 19.41 41.10
N LYS A 555 3.41 18.68 42.21
CA LYS A 555 2.71 17.39 42.25
C LYS A 555 1.21 17.58 42.06
N THR A 556 0.78 18.02 40.89
CA THR A 556 -0.64 17.96 40.52
C THR A 556 -0.96 16.55 40.07
N LYS A 557 -1.88 15.88 40.79
CA LYS A 557 -2.53 14.65 40.31
C LYS A 557 -3.21 14.98 38.98
N PHE A 558 -2.64 14.52 37.87
CA PHE A 558 -3.29 14.54 36.58
C PHE A 558 -4.63 13.79 36.74
N ASN A 559 -5.75 14.47 36.52
CA ASN A 559 -7.07 13.86 36.51
C ASN A 559 -7.53 13.78 35.04
N PRO A 560 -7.35 12.64 34.36
CA PRO A 560 -7.59 12.53 32.92
C PRO A 560 -9.05 12.82 32.52
N GLY A 561 -9.99 12.80 33.47
CA GLY A 561 -11.43 12.97 33.24
C GLY A 561 -11.96 14.41 33.33
N ALA A 562 -11.14 15.43 33.59
CA ALA A 562 -11.65 16.80 33.74
C ALA A 562 -11.99 17.51 32.40
N ALA A 563 -11.69 16.88 31.25
CA ALA A 563 -11.96 17.45 29.93
C ALA A 563 -13.44 17.46 29.52
N THR A 564 -14.37 16.91 30.32
CA THR A 564 -15.80 16.81 29.95
C THR A 564 -16.76 17.62 30.82
N SER A 565 -16.31 18.42 31.78
CA SER A 565 -17.20 19.31 32.53
C SER A 565 -16.97 20.76 32.14
N ALA A 566 -17.68 21.23 31.11
CA ALA A 566 -17.91 22.66 30.95
C ALA A 566 -18.65 23.16 32.20
N ALA A 567 -17.99 24.01 32.98
CA ALA A 567 -18.66 24.73 34.06
C ALA A 567 -19.70 25.68 33.43
N ALA A 568 -20.98 25.34 33.56
CA ALA A 568 -22.06 26.25 33.24
C ALA A 568 -21.99 27.49 34.17
N PRO A 569 -22.40 28.69 33.72
CA PRO A 569 -22.42 29.88 34.57
C PRO A 569 -23.39 29.66 35.74
N ALA A 570 -23.01 30.13 36.91
CA ALA A 570 -23.82 30.05 38.12
C ALA A 570 -25.08 30.93 37.99
N ASP A 571 -26.21 30.31 37.66
CA ASP A 571 -27.53 30.88 37.93
C ASP A 571 -27.99 30.50 39.34
N LYS A 572 -28.54 31.51 40.03
CA LYS A 572 -28.97 31.46 41.43
C LYS A 572 -30.00 30.36 41.67
N GLU A 573 -29.76 29.59 42.73
CA GLU A 573 -30.67 28.59 43.28
C GLU A 573 -32.08 29.15 43.56
N ASP A 574 -33.09 28.39 43.16
CA ASP A 574 -34.31 28.22 43.94
C ASP A 574 -34.37 26.76 44.40
N LYS A 575 -34.66 26.56 45.68
CA LYS A 575 -34.60 25.28 46.39
C LYS A 575 -35.75 24.36 45.96
N ASP A 576 -35.44 23.12 45.57
CA ASP A 576 -36.22 21.97 46.04
C ASP A 576 -35.49 20.62 45.87
N THR A 577 -35.54 19.84 46.94
CA THR A 577 -34.91 18.54 47.16
C THR A 577 -35.53 17.40 46.35
N LYS A 578 -34.72 16.63 45.62
CA LYS A 578 -34.90 15.18 45.35
C LYS A 578 -33.57 14.57 44.86
N SER A 579 -33.01 13.62 45.61
CA SER A 579 -31.79 12.87 45.25
C SER A 579 -32.00 12.04 43.98
N SER A 580 -31.13 12.19 42.99
CA SER A 580 -31.24 11.49 41.71
C SER A 580 -30.55 10.12 41.76
N ALA A 581 -31.00 9.18 40.92
CA ALA A 581 -30.46 7.82 40.82
C ALA A 581 -28.93 7.77 40.56
N LEU A 582 -28.35 8.83 40.00
CA LEU A 582 -26.91 8.96 39.71
C LEU A 582 -26.05 9.05 40.99
N ASP A 583 -26.56 9.61 42.08
CA ASP A 583 -25.82 9.71 43.35
C ASP A 583 -25.67 8.34 44.03
N THR A 584 -26.67 7.48 43.84
CA THR A 584 -26.66 6.07 44.26
C THR A 584 -25.64 5.24 43.46
N VAL A 585 -25.43 5.56 42.18
CA VAL A 585 -24.46 4.85 41.33
C VAL A 585 -23.02 5.27 41.65
N LYS A 586 -22.80 6.56 41.92
CA LYS A 586 -21.49 7.09 42.32
C LYS A 586 -21.02 6.51 43.65
N SER A 587 -21.91 6.45 44.64
CA SER A 587 -21.60 5.84 45.96
C SER A 587 -21.41 4.33 45.91
N ALA A 588 -22.01 3.63 44.93
CA ALA A 588 -21.78 2.21 44.71
C ALA A 588 -20.41 1.95 44.04
N LEU A 589 -19.98 2.80 43.10
CA LEU A 589 -18.69 2.70 42.42
C LEU A 589 -17.50 3.02 43.34
N GLU A 590 -17.64 3.98 44.25
CA GLU A 590 -16.60 4.31 45.24
C GLU A 590 -16.33 3.16 46.24
N LYS A 591 -17.29 2.26 46.45
CA LYS A 591 -17.15 1.09 47.34
C LYS A 591 -16.53 -0.14 46.67
N VAL A 592 -16.44 -0.18 45.34
CA VAL A 592 -15.99 -1.37 44.57
C VAL A 592 -14.53 -1.26 44.12
N LEU A 593 -13.89 -0.10 44.22
CA LEU A 593 -12.49 0.08 43.86
C LEU A 593 -11.56 -0.37 45.01
N PRO A 594 -10.56 -1.23 44.75
CA PRO A 594 -9.63 -1.72 45.78
C PRO A 594 -8.81 -0.56 46.35
N THR A 595 -8.86 -0.42 47.67
CA THR A 595 -7.98 0.47 48.44
C THR A 595 -6.54 -0.02 48.30
N ALA A 596 -5.73 0.72 47.55
CA ALA A 596 -4.30 0.49 47.47
C ALA A 596 -3.70 0.60 48.89
N SER A 597 -3.25 -0.55 49.39
CA SER A 597 -2.65 -0.74 50.69
C SER A 597 -1.38 0.08 50.86
N SER A 598 -1.26 0.66 52.05
CA SER A 598 -0.10 1.32 52.64
C SER A 598 1.24 0.62 52.38
N ALA A 599 2.18 1.32 51.76
CA ALA A 599 3.61 1.04 51.84
C ALA A 599 4.34 2.24 52.44
N SER A 600 4.80 2.04 53.67
CA SER A 600 5.91 2.67 54.40
C SER A 600 6.29 4.13 54.10
N SER A 601 6.15 4.95 55.14
CA SER A 601 6.84 6.21 55.36
C SER A 601 8.37 6.08 55.22
N SER A 602 8.95 6.78 54.23
CA SER A 602 10.37 7.15 54.23
C SER A 602 10.60 8.42 53.42
N SER A 603 11.07 9.47 54.11
CA SER A 603 11.83 10.64 53.65
C SER A 603 11.33 11.46 52.45
N THR A 604 11.11 12.76 52.71
CA THR A 604 11.19 13.88 51.77
C THR A 604 12.33 13.74 50.77
N ALA A 605 12.00 13.43 49.51
CA ALA A 605 12.91 13.54 48.37
C ALA A 605 12.23 14.38 47.27
N ASP A 606 12.95 15.41 46.85
CA ASP A 606 12.66 16.34 45.76
C ASP A 606 12.29 15.60 44.46
N SER A 607 11.12 15.87 43.87
CA SER A 607 10.71 15.27 42.59
C SER A 607 11.17 16.13 41.41
N SER A 608 12.48 16.26 41.23
CA SER A 608 13.06 16.88 40.05
C SER A 608 13.30 15.85 38.94
N ILE A 609 13.16 16.27 37.69
CA ILE A 609 13.36 15.45 36.49
C ILE A 609 14.39 16.11 35.57
N VAL A 610 15.26 15.30 34.97
CA VAL A 610 16.13 15.75 33.88
C VAL A 610 15.31 15.69 32.59
N VAL A 611 15.16 16.84 31.93
CA VAL A 611 14.35 16.95 30.69
C VAL A 611 15.19 17.05 29.43
N GLY A 612 16.48 17.36 29.55
CA GLY A 612 17.35 17.55 28.40
C GLY A 612 18.75 18.04 28.74
N HIS A 613 19.48 18.47 27.71
CA HIS A 613 20.88 18.90 27.80
C HIS A 613 21.09 20.20 27.01
N ILE A 614 22.09 20.97 27.42
CA ILE A 614 22.53 22.21 26.77
C ILE A 614 24.05 22.33 26.85
N GLY A 615 24.72 22.77 25.79
CA GLY A 615 26.17 22.88 25.81
C GLY A 615 26.81 23.38 24.51
N VAL A 616 28.12 23.62 24.59
CA VAL A 616 28.98 23.82 23.41
C VAL A 616 29.31 22.46 22.82
N LEU A 617 29.07 22.24 21.53
CA LEU A 617 29.33 20.94 20.89
C LEU A 617 30.83 20.62 20.87
N HIS A 618 31.18 19.36 21.10
CA HIS A 618 32.56 18.92 21.10
C HIS A 618 33.19 19.05 19.69
N PRO A 619 34.45 19.51 19.54
CA PRO A 619 35.08 19.66 18.23
C PRO A 619 35.10 18.39 17.37
N GLN A 620 35.18 17.21 17.99
CA GLN A 620 35.10 15.93 17.28
C GLN A 620 33.71 15.70 16.67
N VAL A 621 32.63 16.09 17.36
CA VAL A 621 31.26 16.01 16.80
C VAL A 621 31.15 16.92 15.58
N LEU A 622 31.60 18.18 15.71
CA LEU A 622 31.60 19.13 14.59
C LEU A 622 32.41 18.61 13.40
N LYS A 623 33.58 18.01 13.65
CA LYS A 623 34.40 17.37 12.62
C LYS A 623 33.68 16.21 11.94
N ASN A 624 33.00 15.35 12.70
CA ASN A 624 32.23 14.23 12.15
C ASN A 624 31.10 14.72 11.23
N PHE A 625 30.43 15.83 11.59
CA PHE A 625 29.41 16.47 10.76
C PHE A 625 29.97 17.46 9.72
N SER A 626 31.31 17.56 9.55
CA SER A 626 31.97 18.48 8.62
C SER A 626 31.56 19.96 8.79
N ILE A 627 31.48 20.40 10.04
CA ILE A 627 31.18 21.79 10.42
C ILE A 627 32.46 22.45 10.91
N ASP A 628 32.85 23.54 10.23
CA ASP A 628 34.13 24.24 10.47
C ASP A 628 34.04 25.31 11.57
N PHE A 629 32.84 25.60 12.05
CA PHE A 629 32.55 26.67 13.02
C PHE A 629 32.09 26.09 14.37
N PRO A 630 32.48 26.71 15.50
CA PRO A 630 31.93 26.35 16.80
C PRO A 630 30.41 26.45 16.84
N CYS A 631 29.77 25.49 17.52
CA CYS A 631 28.32 25.49 17.72
C CYS A 631 27.97 25.28 19.19
N SER A 632 26.87 25.88 19.61
CA SER A 632 26.18 25.54 20.87
C SER A 632 24.82 24.96 20.56
N ALA A 633 24.35 24.01 21.36
CA ALA A 633 23.07 23.35 21.15
C ALA A 633 22.31 23.13 22.47
N LEU A 634 20.98 23.08 22.38
CA LEU A 634 20.09 22.57 23.43
C LEU A 634 19.16 21.53 22.82
N GLU A 635 18.77 20.55 23.62
CA GLU A 635 17.66 19.64 23.29
C GLU A 635 16.94 19.23 24.59
N PHE A 636 15.60 19.32 24.63
CA PHE A 636 14.81 18.83 25.75
C PHE A 636 13.43 18.30 25.36
N ASN A 637 12.91 17.38 26.18
CA ASN A 637 11.59 16.79 26.07
C ASN A 637 10.51 17.80 26.51
N LEU A 638 9.51 18.04 25.65
CA LEU A 638 8.39 18.93 25.93
C LEU A 638 7.26 18.28 26.72
N GLU A 639 7.15 16.94 26.70
CA GLU A 639 6.03 16.24 27.33
C GLU A 639 5.86 16.52 28.84
N PRO A 640 6.92 16.69 29.64
CA PRO A 640 6.76 17.02 31.05
C PRO A 640 6.10 18.37 31.32
N PHE A 641 6.02 19.27 30.31
CA PHE A 641 5.45 20.62 30.46
C PHE A 641 3.96 20.69 30.10
N LEU A 642 3.33 19.56 29.77
CA LEU A 642 1.87 19.42 29.66
C LEU A 642 1.21 19.41 31.04
#